data_AF-A0A402AMB1-F1
#
_entry.id   AF-A0A402AMB1-F1
#
_cell.length_a   1.000
_cell.length_b   1.000
_cell.length_c   1.000
_cell.angle_alpha   90.00
_cell.angle_beta   90.00
_cell.angle_gamma   90.00
#
_symmetry.space_group_name_H-M   'P 1'
#
loop_
_entity.id
_entity.type
_entity.pdbx_description
1 polymer ?
#
loop_
_entity_poly.entity_id
_entity_poly.type
_entity_poly.pdbx_seq_one_letter_code
_entity_poly.pdbx_strand_id
1 'polypeptide(L)'
;MKKDLHRHRFMCSTLLIITLLFVPLTANLLTNVSSTFAAQTRLQHHYAKIPGHVAPLLQNLTPVGKPAATMLLNHLEVFLKLRNQQSLDGLLVAQERLAAPQYHHYLSPQVFENEFSPTQDTITKVSSYLQARGLHIVSVAPNNLFINVSATVATVDKAFAITLNYYHVRGNLVYAPSTDPTVADPIASNIQCIVGLDNVENFYQSQNPGTHTSSFKTAHSRQVTLTTGYTPADLRNAYGVSPLITSGANGTGQTIALIEPNGYNASDINTFRNTYKLGAGTYSNILVDGATNTPGPHTLEVETDMEVITALAPQATQKVYIGEDSTPGFYNTLNQVISDDGEKIINSGWGDCEAAFGKGILNGLNNILKQSEAQGHAVFVASGDSGAYGCGDNNLNVYAPANNSYAIGVGGTSLHTGINGIYSSEAAWSDPTPIPGTNVHGSGSGGGISTYFNRPIYQTGPYLSSTHRLVPDVSANANPATGDLIYCSITSAGCSGWLIMGGTHIASSLWASVTADINQYLADRNKPTLGNVNADLYLLYSIPQPYPAFHDIINGTNLYYKAGPGYDPATGLGSPIAWNIARDLAVIIPLVILCRASDLSPTVHVAVLCRSASTNTAALVMRVNNDGSAFLTTLPGDGVPNIDTPLPKNTIDSASLAALLKRIGDITKIPEHYCLKPISFATITTTTYHIETSNDLSCLTPHDQQDYYNLWLMVDGILSKYVHIV
;
A
#
# COMPACT_ATOMS: atom_id res chain seq x y z
N MET A 1 -62.20 -46.56 2.50
CA MET A 1 -63.25 -46.88 1.50
C MET A 1 -62.61 -47.55 0.28
N LYS A 2 -63.43 -48.08 -0.64
CA LYS A 2 -63.11 -48.60 -2.01
C LYS A 2 -62.08 -47.71 -2.76
N LYS A 3 -61.30 -48.11 -3.78
CA LYS A 3 -60.96 -49.34 -4.58
C LYS A 3 -59.68 -48.96 -5.39
N ASP A 4 -58.89 -49.75 -6.15
CA ASP A 4 -58.74 -51.16 -6.61
C ASP A 4 -57.20 -51.36 -6.88
N LEU A 5 -56.52 -52.51 -7.10
CA LEU A 5 -56.79 -53.91 -7.49
C LEU A 5 -56.47 -54.27 -8.98
N HIS A 6 -55.45 -55.13 -9.18
CA HIS A 6 -55.12 -55.90 -10.42
C HIS A 6 -54.56 -55.11 -11.64
N ARG A 7 -53.75 -55.66 -12.56
CA ARG A 7 -53.00 -56.94 -12.68
C ARG A 7 -51.93 -56.80 -13.79
N HIS A 8 -50.83 -57.56 -13.76
CA HIS A 8 -50.45 -58.50 -14.83
C HIS A 8 -49.25 -59.40 -14.43
N ARG A 9 -49.18 -60.59 -15.05
CA ARG A 9 -48.05 -61.56 -15.07
C ARG A 9 -47.78 -61.89 -16.55
N PHE A 10 -46.61 -62.44 -16.89
CA PHE A 10 -46.46 -63.77 -17.53
C PHE A 10 -45.01 -64.16 -17.87
N MET A 11 -44.67 -65.45 -17.68
CA MET A 11 -43.62 -66.28 -18.37
C MET A 11 -42.14 -65.80 -18.43
N CYS A 12 -41.11 -66.65 -18.62
CA CYS A 12 -41.01 -68.13 -18.65
C CYS A 12 -39.65 -68.61 -18.07
N SER A 13 -39.44 -69.93 -17.91
CA SER A 13 -38.19 -70.53 -17.40
C SER A 13 -37.65 -71.64 -18.31
N THR A 14 -36.33 -71.67 -18.57
CA THR A 14 -35.60 -72.82 -19.14
C THR A 14 -34.07 -72.68 -18.97
N LEU A 15 -33.34 -73.81 -18.96
CA LEU A 15 -31.90 -73.99 -18.71
C LEU A 15 -31.46 -73.59 -17.28
N LEU A 16 -30.93 -74.45 -16.40
CA LEU A 16 -30.51 -75.86 -16.48
C LEU A 16 -29.34 -76.16 -17.42
N ILE A 17 -28.10 -76.15 -16.89
CA ILE A 17 -26.97 -76.99 -17.31
C ILE A 17 -25.86 -76.98 -16.23
N ILE A 18 -25.33 -78.16 -15.90
CA ILE A 18 -24.14 -78.45 -15.05
C ILE A 18 -24.07 -77.80 -13.65
N THR A 19 -24.52 -78.55 -12.65
CA THR A 19 -24.07 -78.45 -11.24
C THR A 19 -23.56 -79.81 -10.76
N LEU A 20 -22.42 -80.25 -11.31
CA LEU A 20 -21.84 -81.56 -11.00
C LEU A 20 -20.29 -81.52 -11.07
N LEU A 21 -19.66 -80.99 -10.02
CA LEU A 21 -18.26 -81.22 -9.62
C LEU A 21 -17.98 -80.44 -8.32
N PHE A 22 -18.20 -81.09 -7.18
CA PHE A 22 -17.80 -80.60 -5.85
C PHE A 22 -17.07 -81.73 -5.13
N VAL A 23 -15.95 -81.41 -4.46
CA VAL A 23 -15.01 -82.34 -3.83
C VAL A 23 -14.26 -83.22 -4.86
N PRO A 24 -12.90 -83.27 -4.91
CA PRO A 24 -11.93 -82.84 -3.89
C PRO A 24 -10.85 -81.84 -4.38
N LEU A 25 -10.69 -80.68 -3.71
CA LEU A 25 -9.48 -79.85 -3.92
C LEU A 25 -9.06 -78.98 -2.71
N THR A 26 -9.51 -79.32 -1.50
CA THR A 26 -9.31 -78.55 -0.26
C THR A 26 -7.92 -78.71 0.38
N ALA A 27 -6.88 -79.02 -0.40
CA ALA A 27 -5.52 -79.33 0.11
C ALA A 27 -4.38 -78.55 -0.57
N ASN A 28 -4.60 -77.92 -1.73
CA ASN A 28 -3.54 -77.22 -2.50
C ASN A 28 -3.69 -75.69 -2.52
N LEU A 29 -4.53 -75.11 -1.65
CA LEU A 29 -4.78 -73.65 -1.58
C LEU A 29 -4.11 -72.94 -0.39
N LEU A 30 -3.18 -73.61 0.32
CA LEU A 30 -2.52 -73.09 1.53
C LEU A 30 -1.02 -72.74 1.35
N THR A 31 -0.45 -72.88 0.14
CA THR A 31 0.98 -72.64 -0.13
C THR A 31 1.29 -71.43 -1.03
N ASN A 32 0.27 -70.79 -1.62
CA ASN A 32 0.45 -69.58 -2.45
C ASN A 32 0.10 -68.26 -1.73
N VAL A 33 -0.23 -68.31 -0.44
CA VAL A 33 -0.56 -67.11 0.38
C VAL A 33 0.74 -66.50 0.94
N SER A 34 1.65 -66.03 0.06
CA SER A 34 2.93 -65.43 0.49
C SER A 34 3.62 -64.46 -0.50
N SER A 35 3.06 -64.15 -1.68
CA SER A 35 3.83 -63.44 -2.72
C SER A 35 3.12 -62.32 -3.52
N THR A 36 1.82 -62.07 -3.35
CA THR A 36 1.07 -61.16 -4.25
C THR A 36 0.34 -59.98 -3.59
N PHE A 37 0.39 -59.82 -2.27
CA PHE A 37 -0.11 -58.62 -1.57
C PHE A 37 0.97 -57.88 -0.76
N ALA A 38 2.22 -57.95 -1.22
CA ALA A 38 3.28 -57.01 -0.89
C ALA A 38 3.60 -56.11 -2.11
N ALA A 39 2.55 -55.69 -2.83
CA ALA A 39 2.67 -54.62 -3.82
C ALA A 39 3.07 -53.34 -3.08
N GLN A 40 4.36 -53.04 -3.08
CA GLN A 40 4.86 -51.75 -2.59
C GLN A 40 4.16 -50.66 -3.40
N THR A 41 3.24 -49.94 -2.77
CA THR A 41 3.01 -48.54 -3.10
C THR A 41 4.31 -47.79 -2.83
N ARG A 42 5.22 -47.86 -3.81
CA ARG A 42 6.11 -46.75 -4.09
C ARG A 42 5.18 -45.56 -4.28
N LEU A 43 5.04 -44.76 -3.23
CA LEU A 43 4.69 -43.35 -3.36
C LEU A 43 5.70 -42.80 -4.35
N GLN A 44 5.30 -42.68 -5.61
CA GLN A 44 5.97 -41.75 -6.52
C GLN A 44 5.93 -40.44 -5.76
N HIS A 45 7.10 -39.97 -5.32
CA HIS A 45 7.22 -38.65 -4.77
C HIS A 45 6.99 -37.75 -5.97
N HIS A 46 5.75 -37.33 -6.16
CA HIS A 46 5.42 -36.29 -7.12
C HIS A 46 6.16 -35.03 -6.64
N TYR A 47 6.76 -34.34 -7.59
CA TYR A 47 7.66 -33.23 -7.35
C TYR A 47 7.10 -32.07 -8.15
N ALA A 48 6.62 -31.05 -7.46
CA ALA A 48 6.00 -29.87 -8.05
C ALA A 48 6.95 -28.68 -7.97
N LYS A 49 6.97 -27.88 -9.04
CA LYS A 49 7.72 -26.63 -9.07
C LYS A 49 7.03 -25.57 -8.22
N ILE A 50 7.82 -24.77 -7.50
CA ILE A 50 7.40 -23.50 -6.93
C ILE A 50 7.88 -22.43 -7.92
N PRO A 51 6.99 -21.80 -8.71
CA PRO A 51 7.39 -20.99 -9.85
C PRO A 51 7.73 -19.53 -9.49
N GLY A 52 8.61 -18.94 -10.29
CA GLY A 52 8.90 -17.50 -10.26
C GLY A 52 10.19 -17.12 -9.53
N HIS A 53 11.19 -18.00 -9.50
CA HIS A 53 12.48 -17.74 -8.83
C HIS A 53 13.60 -17.30 -9.78
N VAL A 54 13.32 -17.20 -11.08
CA VAL A 54 14.28 -16.64 -12.05
C VAL A 54 13.95 -15.17 -12.25
N ALA A 55 14.79 -14.30 -11.68
CA ALA A 55 14.75 -12.85 -11.84
C ALA A 55 14.77 -12.42 -13.32
N PRO A 56 13.91 -11.48 -13.78
CA PRO A 56 13.94 -10.98 -15.14
C PRO A 56 15.28 -10.39 -15.60
N LEU A 57 16.05 -9.73 -14.72
CA LEU A 57 17.41 -9.23 -15.03
C LEU A 57 18.42 -10.34 -15.40
N LEU A 58 18.14 -11.61 -15.09
CA LEU A 58 18.97 -12.75 -15.51
C LEU A 58 18.66 -13.25 -16.92
N GLN A 59 17.60 -12.75 -17.56
CA GLN A 59 17.22 -13.20 -18.90
C GLN A 59 18.33 -12.87 -19.90
N ASN A 60 18.75 -13.90 -20.65
CA ASN A 60 19.87 -13.88 -21.60
C ASN A 60 21.28 -13.78 -20.98
N LEU A 61 21.43 -13.76 -19.65
CA LEU A 61 22.74 -13.84 -19.00
C LEU A 61 23.23 -15.29 -18.86
N THR A 62 24.51 -15.51 -19.12
CA THR A 62 25.17 -16.81 -18.96
C THR A 62 25.85 -16.93 -17.59
N PRO A 63 25.72 -18.07 -16.88
CA PRO A 63 26.53 -18.39 -15.71
C PRO A 63 28.03 -18.17 -15.91
N VAL A 64 28.67 -17.46 -14.98
CA VAL A 64 30.14 -17.25 -14.97
C VAL A 64 30.87 -18.15 -13.97
N GLY A 65 30.14 -18.86 -13.12
CA GLY A 65 30.68 -19.81 -12.15
C GLY A 65 29.58 -20.40 -11.27
N LYS A 66 29.96 -21.02 -10.15
CA LYS A 66 29.04 -21.48 -9.10
C LYS A 66 29.55 -21.06 -7.72
N PRO A 67 28.65 -20.76 -6.76
CA PRO A 67 29.01 -20.64 -5.36
C PRO A 67 29.70 -21.89 -4.82
N ALA A 68 30.53 -21.73 -3.78
CA ALA A 68 31.18 -22.87 -3.14
C ALA A 68 30.13 -23.79 -2.51
N ALA A 69 30.27 -25.11 -2.68
CA ALA A 69 29.37 -26.12 -2.10
C ALA A 69 29.19 -25.99 -0.57
N THR A 70 30.19 -25.42 0.11
CA THR A 70 30.26 -25.16 1.55
C THR A 70 29.87 -23.73 1.96
N MET A 71 29.55 -22.85 1.01
CA MET A 71 28.98 -21.53 1.31
C MET A 71 27.66 -21.74 2.05
N LEU A 72 27.48 -21.05 3.17
CA LEU A 72 26.31 -21.12 4.01
C LEU A 72 25.36 -19.97 3.64
N LEU A 73 24.14 -20.31 3.26
CA LEU A 73 23.05 -19.34 3.13
C LEU A 73 22.35 -19.32 4.49
N ASN A 74 22.49 -18.19 5.21
CA ASN A 74 21.95 -18.01 6.55
C ASN A 74 20.50 -17.51 6.55
N HIS A 75 20.11 -16.79 5.49
CA HIS A 75 18.86 -16.05 5.39
C HIS A 75 18.08 -16.60 4.20
N LEU A 76 17.32 -17.68 4.43
CA LEU A 76 16.41 -18.29 3.47
C LEU A 76 15.00 -18.35 4.07
N GLU A 77 14.03 -17.74 3.40
CA GLU A 77 12.64 -17.70 3.89
C GLU A 77 11.75 -18.58 3.05
N VAL A 78 11.28 -19.69 3.62
CA VAL A 78 10.29 -20.55 2.97
C VAL A 78 8.90 -19.96 3.24
N PHE A 79 8.49 -19.05 2.37
CA PHE A 79 7.16 -18.44 2.39
C PHE A 79 6.06 -19.46 2.13
N LEU A 80 4.96 -19.29 2.83
CA LEU A 80 3.81 -20.16 2.80
C LEU A 80 2.60 -19.45 2.20
N LYS A 81 1.66 -20.24 1.67
CA LYS A 81 0.42 -19.71 1.10
C LYS A 81 -0.56 -19.32 2.21
N LEU A 82 -1.04 -18.09 2.16
CA LEU A 82 -2.21 -17.64 2.91
C LEU A 82 -3.41 -18.59 2.66
N ARG A 83 -4.19 -18.84 3.71
CA ARG A 83 -5.53 -19.43 3.64
C ARG A 83 -6.54 -18.40 3.14
N ASN A 84 -7.72 -18.87 2.74
CA ASN A 84 -8.91 -18.04 2.54
C ASN A 84 -8.70 -16.81 1.63
N GLN A 85 -7.77 -16.89 0.66
CA GLN A 85 -7.29 -15.73 -0.12
C GLN A 85 -8.41 -14.96 -0.83
N GLN A 86 -9.42 -15.64 -1.39
CA GLN A 86 -10.56 -14.99 -2.01
C GLN A 86 -11.40 -14.16 -1.00
N SER A 87 -11.48 -14.60 0.25
CA SER A 87 -12.16 -13.85 1.33
C SER A 87 -11.31 -12.68 1.82
N LEU A 88 -9.98 -12.83 1.84
CA LEU A 88 -9.06 -11.73 2.14
C LEU A 88 -9.16 -10.66 1.05
N ASP A 89 -9.00 -11.02 -0.22
CA ASP A 89 -9.06 -10.11 -1.35
C ASP A 89 -10.40 -9.35 -1.41
N GLY A 90 -11.51 -10.02 -1.04
CA GLY A 90 -12.81 -9.39 -0.88
C GLY A 90 -12.96 -8.47 0.35
N LEU A 91 -12.20 -8.72 1.42
CA LEU A 91 -12.13 -7.86 2.60
C LEU A 91 -11.33 -6.58 2.32
N LEU A 92 -10.14 -6.67 1.72
CA LEU A 92 -9.31 -5.50 1.41
C LEU A 92 -10.07 -4.54 0.48
N VAL A 93 -10.68 -5.10 -0.57
CA VAL A 93 -11.60 -4.40 -1.49
C VAL A 93 -12.81 -3.76 -0.79
N ALA A 94 -13.21 -4.24 0.38
CA ALA A 94 -14.27 -3.63 1.19
C ALA A 94 -13.73 -2.56 2.16
N GLN A 95 -12.51 -2.72 2.67
CA GLN A 95 -11.83 -1.73 3.52
C GLN A 95 -11.44 -0.46 2.75
N GLU A 96 -11.13 -0.57 1.45
CA GLU A 96 -10.90 0.55 0.53
C GLU A 96 -12.18 1.32 0.11
N ARG A 97 -13.38 0.77 0.33
CA ARG A 97 -14.63 1.29 -0.27
C ARG A 97 -15.49 2.01 0.75
N LEU A 98 -15.53 3.35 0.68
CA LEU A 98 -16.42 4.22 1.46
C LEU A 98 -17.85 3.66 1.66
N ALA A 99 -18.46 3.08 0.61
CA ALA A 99 -19.79 2.48 0.61
C ALA A 99 -19.98 1.20 1.46
N ALA A 100 -18.90 0.56 1.90
CA ALA A 100 -18.93 -0.75 2.56
C ALA A 100 -18.88 -0.60 4.10
N PRO A 101 -19.59 -1.46 4.87
CA PRO A 101 -19.48 -1.54 6.33
C PRO A 101 -18.09 -1.93 6.87
N GLN A 102 -17.11 -2.16 5.99
CA GLN A 102 -15.72 -2.48 6.31
C GLN A 102 -14.76 -1.28 6.11
N TYR A 103 -15.22 -0.16 5.54
CA TYR A 103 -14.39 1.02 5.33
C TYR A 103 -13.80 1.53 6.65
N HIS A 104 -12.47 1.73 6.67
CA HIS A 104 -11.67 2.03 7.88
C HIS A 104 -11.85 1.05 9.06
N HIS A 105 -12.48 -0.10 8.88
CA HIS A 105 -12.64 -1.14 9.90
C HIS A 105 -11.58 -2.23 9.74
N TYR A 106 -10.44 -2.01 10.39
CA TYR A 106 -9.26 -2.85 10.31
C TYR A 106 -9.27 -4.03 11.29
N LEU A 107 -8.54 -5.09 10.93
CA LEU A 107 -8.31 -6.27 11.76
C LEU A 107 -7.16 -6.01 12.75
N SER A 108 -7.09 -6.82 13.81
CA SER A 108 -5.85 -7.00 14.57
C SER A 108 -5.04 -8.17 14.00
N PRO A 109 -3.71 -8.24 14.24
CA PRO A 109 -2.86 -9.34 13.79
C PRO A 109 -3.43 -10.71 14.17
N GLN A 110 -3.93 -10.84 15.41
CA GLN A 110 -4.47 -12.10 15.88
C GLN A 110 -5.71 -12.56 15.09
N VAL A 111 -6.53 -11.65 14.55
CA VAL A 111 -7.66 -12.02 13.68
C VAL A 111 -7.16 -12.39 12.29
N PHE A 112 -6.21 -11.64 11.73
CA PHE A 112 -5.59 -11.98 10.45
C PHE A 112 -4.92 -13.37 10.50
N GLU A 113 -4.19 -13.67 11.58
CA GLU A 113 -3.55 -14.97 11.80
C GLU A 113 -4.56 -16.13 11.82
N ASN A 114 -5.66 -15.95 12.56
CA ASN A 114 -6.68 -16.98 12.72
C ASN A 114 -7.45 -17.24 11.42
N GLU A 115 -7.71 -16.22 10.60
CA GLU A 115 -8.48 -16.36 9.35
C GLU A 115 -7.61 -16.65 8.11
N PHE A 116 -6.43 -16.04 7.99
CA PHE A 116 -5.65 -15.99 6.74
C PHE A 116 -4.24 -16.57 6.84
N SER A 117 -3.52 -16.44 7.96
CA SER A 117 -2.16 -16.98 8.03
C SER A 117 -2.10 -18.53 7.96
N PRO A 118 -0.99 -19.12 7.49
CA PRO A 118 -0.74 -20.56 7.59
C PRO A 118 -0.93 -21.08 9.02
N THR A 119 -1.49 -22.29 9.17
CA THR A 119 -1.71 -22.86 10.51
C THR A 119 -0.42 -23.44 11.09
N GLN A 120 -0.34 -23.54 12.42
CA GLN A 120 0.73 -24.26 13.12
C GLN A 120 0.91 -25.71 12.61
N ASP A 121 -0.19 -26.30 12.13
CA ASP A 121 -0.23 -27.64 11.54
C ASP A 121 0.50 -27.68 10.18
N THR A 122 0.40 -26.62 9.37
CA THR A 122 1.18 -26.43 8.14
C THR A 122 2.64 -26.12 8.44
N ILE A 123 2.92 -25.22 9.40
CA ILE A 123 4.29 -24.91 9.86
C ILE A 123 5.01 -26.19 10.27
N THR A 124 4.39 -27.01 11.12
CA THR A 124 4.98 -28.26 11.61
C THR A 124 5.31 -29.23 10.47
N LYS A 125 4.43 -29.34 9.46
CA LYS A 125 4.65 -30.21 8.28
C LYS A 125 5.79 -29.69 7.39
N VAL A 126 5.84 -28.39 7.13
CA VAL A 126 6.90 -27.79 6.28
C VAL A 126 8.24 -27.79 7.00
N SER A 127 8.32 -27.38 8.27
CA SER A 127 9.56 -27.44 9.07
C SER A 127 10.11 -28.87 9.16
N SER A 128 9.25 -29.87 9.39
CA SER A 128 9.66 -31.29 9.41
C SER A 128 10.23 -31.73 8.05
N TYR A 129 9.65 -31.27 6.93
CA TYR A 129 10.18 -31.55 5.59
C TYR A 129 11.54 -30.89 5.36
N LEU A 130 11.69 -29.61 5.72
CA LEU A 130 12.94 -28.85 5.54
C LEU A 130 14.08 -29.46 6.37
N GLN A 131 13.82 -29.84 7.63
CA GLN A 131 14.74 -30.58 8.48
C GLN A 131 15.11 -31.95 7.87
N ALA A 132 14.13 -32.70 7.34
CA ALA A 132 14.38 -33.97 6.65
C ALA A 132 15.16 -33.83 5.32
N ARG A 133 15.26 -32.62 4.77
CA ARG A 133 16.16 -32.28 3.64
C ARG A 133 17.53 -31.75 4.07
N GLY A 134 17.75 -31.51 5.36
CA GLY A 134 19.01 -31.02 5.92
C GLY A 134 19.10 -29.51 6.11
N LEU A 135 18.00 -28.76 5.98
CA LEU A 135 17.96 -27.35 6.33
C LEU A 135 17.74 -27.19 7.85
N HIS A 136 18.48 -26.26 8.46
CA HIS A 136 18.27 -25.90 9.86
C HIS A 136 17.17 -24.84 9.95
N ILE A 137 16.21 -25.03 10.84
CA ILE A 137 15.22 -23.99 11.15
C ILE A 137 15.89 -22.98 12.08
N VAL A 138 15.89 -21.70 11.68
CA VAL A 138 16.43 -20.58 12.46
C VAL A 138 15.30 -19.98 13.31
N SER A 139 14.19 -19.62 12.67
CA SER A 139 13.00 -19.08 13.33
C SER A 139 11.74 -19.35 12.48
N VAL A 140 10.58 -18.98 13.02
CA VAL A 140 9.30 -18.95 12.32
C VAL A 140 8.73 -17.55 12.49
N ALA A 141 8.18 -16.95 11.43
CA ALA A 141 7.53 -15.64 11.52
C ALA A 141 6.39 -15.70 12.55
N PRO A 142 6.19 -14.68 13.42
CA PRO A 142 5.15 -14.71 14.44
C PRO A 142 3.74 -14.90 13.84
N ASN A 143 3.48 -14.19 12.75
CA ASN A 143 2.28 -14.31 11.91
C ASN A 143 2.25 -15.56 11.00
N ASN A 144 3.17 -16.51 11.17
CA ASN A 144 3.30 -17.77 10.43
C ASN A 144 3.45 -17.67 8.89
N LEU A 145 3.74 -16.50 8.32
CA LEU A 145 3.81 -16.34 6.85
C LEU A 145 5.00 -17.06 6.19
N PHE A 146 6.11 -17.24 6.91
CA PHE A 146 7.30 -17.94 6.43
C PHE A 146 8.06 -18.63 7.56
N ILE A 147 8.96 -19.53 7.16
CA ILE A 147 9.89 -20.24 8.03
C ILE A 147 11.31 -19.84 7.62
N ASN A 148 12.05 -19.25 8.56
CA ASN A 148 13.43 -18.83 8.36
C ASN A 148 14.36 -20.04 8.54
N VAL A 149 15.21 -20.31 7.55
CA VAL A 149 16.10 -21.48 7.53
C VAL A 149 17.51 -21.14 7.06
N SER A 150 18.48 -21.96 7.46
CA SER A 150 19.87 -21.88 6.98
C SER A 150 20.37 -23.24 6.49
N ALA A 151 21.19 -23.21 5.43
CA ALA A 151 21.71 -24.40 4.77
C ALA A 151 22.90 -24.08 3.87
N THR A 152 23.79 -25.06 3.66
CA THR A 152 24.88 -24.91 2.67
C THR A 152 24.34 -24.99 1.24
N VAL A 153 24.98 -24.33 0.28
CA VAL A 153 24.60 -24.35 -1.15
C VAL A 153 24.39 -25.78 -1.67
N ALA A 154 25.27 -26.73 -1.33
CA ALA A 154 25.11 -28.13 -1.74
C ALA A 154 23.89 -28.85 -1.10
N THR A 155 23.40 -28.35 0.03
CA THR A 155 22.17 -28.81 0.67
C THR A 155 20.95 -28.17 0.02
N VAL A 156 21.02 -26.88 -0.30
CA VAL A 156 19.96 -26.10 -0.97
C VAL A 156 19.70 -26.61 -2.39
N ASP A 157 20.75 -26.75 -3.22
CA ASP A 157 20.70 -27.35 -4.57
C ASP A 157 19.99 -28.71 -4.54
N LYS A 158 20.33 -29.55 -3.56
CA LYS A 158 19.77 -30.90 -3.39
C LYS A 158 18.35 -30.93 -2.83
N ALA A 159 18.01 -30.02 -1.92
CA ALA A 159 16.71 -29.98 -1.25
C ALA A 159 15.59 -29.48 -2.18
N PHE A 160 15.95 -28.56 -3.08
CA PHE A 160 15.03 -27.91 -4.02
C PHE A 160 15.27 -28.29 -5.50
N ALA A 161 16.21 -29.22 -5.76
CA ALA A 161 16.57 -29.68 -7.11
C ALA A 161 16.93 -28.56 -8.10
N ILE A 162 17.70 -27.58 -7.62
CA ILE A 162 18.19 -26.44 -8.39
C ILE A 162 19.70 -26.53 -8.63
N THR A 163 20.25 -25.49 -9.25
CA THR A 163 21.67 -25.21 -9.25
C THR A 163 21.83 -23.70 -9.09
N LEU A 164 22.46 -23.27 -8.01
CA LEU A 164 22.91 -21.89 -7.88
C LEU A 164 24.15 -21.66 -8.74
N ASN A 165 24.13 -20.56 -9.49
CA ASN A 165 25.24 -20.12 -10.35
C ASN A 165 25.58 -18.66 -10.04
N TYR A 166 26.80 -18.25 -10.31
CA TYR A 166 27.17 -16.84 -10.32
C TYR A 166 26.86 -16.19 -11.67
N TYR A 167 26.44 -14.94 -11.65
CA TYR A 167 26.17 -14.07 -12.79
C TYR A 167 26.80 -12.70 -12.57
N HIS A 168 27.09 -11.98 -13.65
CA HIS A 168 27.40 -10.54 -13.58
C HIS A 168 26.17 -9.72 -13.93
N VAL A 169 25.65 -8.99 -12.94
CA VAL A 169 24.46 -8.13 -13.06
C VAL A 169 24.83 -6.73 -12.58
N ARG A 170 24.58 -5.69 -13.40
CA ARG A 170 24.85 -4.28 -13.07
C ARG A 170 26.30 -4.00 -12.59
N GLY A 171 27.26 -4.82 -13.01
CA GLY A 171 28.67 -4.76 -12.59
C GLY A 171 29.03 -5.63 -11.38
N ASN A 172 28.05 -6.01 -10.56
CA ASN A 172 28.23 -6.84 -9.38
C ASN A 172 28.32 -8.34 -9.75
N LEU A 173 28.79 -9.17 -8.80
CA LEU A 173 28.78 -10.62 -8.89
C LEU A 173 27.69 -11.16 -7.96
N VAL A 174 26.59 -11.65 -8.54
CA VAL A 174 25.41 -12.15 -7.81
C VAL A 174 25.27 -13.66 -7.97
N TYR A 175 24.70 -14.35 -7.00
CA TYR A 175 24.29 -15.76 -7.14
C TYR A 175 22.79 -15.87 -7.41
N ALA A 176 22.37 -16.86 -8.19
CA ALA A 176 20.96 -17.12 -8.46
C ALA A 176 20.69 -18.55 -8.99
N PRO A 177 19.45 -19.08 -8.89
CA PRO A 177 19.07 -20.31 -9.55
C PRO A 177 18.81 -20.07 -11.05
N SER A 178 19.24 -21.00 -11.90
CA SER A 178 18.91 -20.96 -13.34
C SER A 178 17.50 -21.47 -13.68
N THR A 179 16.76 -21.99 -12.70
CA THR A 179 15.45 -22.64 -12.86
C THR A 179 14.65 -22.60 -11.56
N ASP A 180 13.31 -22.52 -11.67
CA ASP A 180 12.39 -22.64 -10.54
C ASP A 180 12.66 -23.88 -9.65
N PRO A 181 12.69 -23.71 -8.31
CA PRO A 181 12.86 -24.80 -7.35
C PRO A 181 11.69 -25.79 -7.36
N THR A 182 11.97 -27.00 -6.93
CA THR A 182 11.05 -28.14 -6.97
C THR A 182 10.98 -28.82 -5.60
N VAL A 183 9.78 -29.00 -5.07
CA VAL A 183 9.50 -29.57 -3.74
C VAL A 183 8.63 -30.82 -3.88
N ALA A 184 8.75 -31.77 -2.95
CA ALA A 184 7.90 -32.96 -2.97
C ALA A 184 6.45 -32.64 -2.57
N ASP A 185 5.50 -33.25 -3.25
CA ASP A 185 4.10 -33.28 -2.85
C ASP A 185 3.90 -34.15 -1.60
N PRO A 186 2.95 -33.81 -0.70
CA PRO A 186 2.04 -32.67 -0.78
C PRO A 186 2.64 -31.34 -0.27
N ILE A 187 3.90 -31.31 0.18
CA ILE A 187 4.49 -30.13 0.85
C ILE A 187 4.49 -28.90 -0.07
N ALA A 188 4.81 -29.09 -1.35
CA ALA A 188 4.81 -28.03 -2.38
C ALA A 188 3.49 -27.24 -2.49
N SER A 189 2.35 -27.87 -2.18
CA SER A 189 1.04 -27.18 -2.16
C SER A 189 0.97 -26.04 -1.13
N ASN A 190 1.75 -26.10 -0.04
CA ASN A 190 1.75 -25.14 1.06
C ASN A 190 2.74 -23.98 0.84
N ILE A 191 3.77 -24.15 0.02
CA ILE A 191 4.84 -23.17 -0.18
C ILE A 191 4.43 -22.17 -1.26
N GLN A 192 4.62 -20.87 -1.00
CA GLN A 192 4.37 -19.76 -1.92
C GLN A 192 5.62 -19.45 -2.75
N CYS A 193 6.75 -19.23 -2.07
CA CYS A 193 8.06 -18.99 -2.68
C CYS A 193 9.18 -19.34 -1.68
N ILE A 194 10.42 -19.02 -2.03
CA ILE A 194 11.62 -19.23 -1.21
C ILE A 194 12.54 -18.04 -1.50
N VAL A 195 12.70 -17.14 -0.53
CA VAL A 195 13.52 -15.91 -0.68
C VAL A 195 14.96 -16.21 -0.25
N GLY A 196 15.94 -15.47 -0.76
CA GLY A 196 17.37 -15.67 -0.51
C GLY A 196 18.02 -16.82 -1.30
N LEU A 197 17.30 -17.45 -2.24
CA LEU A 197 17.92 -18.36 -3.21
C LEU A 197 18.81 -17.62 -4.23
N ASP A 198 18.64 -16.30 -4.33
CA ASP A 198 19.47 -15.40 -5.11
C ASP A 198 19.73 -14.09 -4.35
N ASN A 199 20.63 -13.27 -4.90
CA ASN A 199 20.83 -11.88 -4.50
C ASN A 199 20.97 -10.96 -5.73
N VAL A 200 20.06 -11.10 -6.70
CA VAL A 200 20.02 -10.23 -7.91
C VAL A 200 19.57 -8.82 -7.55
N GLU A 201 18.68 -8.73 -6.57
CA GLU A 201 18.17 -7.49 -6.01
C GLU A 201 19.18 -6.89 -5.03
N ASN A 202 19.26 -5.56 -5.00
CA ASN A 202 20.13 -4.80 -4.11
C ASN A 202 19.24 -3.75 -3.43
N PHE A 203 18.75 -4.03 -2.22
CA PHE A 203 17.87 -3.10 -1.49
C PHE A 203 18.61 -1.81 -1.12
N TYR A 204 19.91 -1.93 -0.86
CA TYR A 204 20.82 -0.80 -0.98
C TYR A 204 20.75 -0.15 -2.37
N GLN A 205 20.65 1.18 -2.33
CA GLN A 205 20.91 2.06 -3.45
C GLN A 205 19.90 2.01 -4.60
N SER A 206 18.82 2.75 -4.35
CA SER A 206 18.58 3.94 -5.18
C SER A 206 19.87 4.78 -5.29
N GLN A 207 20.82 4.37 -6.17
CA GLN A 207 22.02 5.18 -6.39
C GLN A 207 21.59 6.49 -7.06
N ASN A 208 22.16 7.60 -6.57
CA ASN A 208 22.79 8.54 -7.47
C ASN A 208 24.20 7.99 -7.76
N PRO A 209 24.51 7.41 -8.94
CA PRO A 209 25.90 7.04 -9.23
C PRO A 209 26.88 8.23 -9.21
N GLY A 210 26.36 9.47 -9.16
CA GLY A 210 27.11 10.72 -9.09
C GLY A 210 27.47 11.21 -7.68
N THR A 211 26.87 10.69 -6.60
CA THR A 211 27.19 11.14 -5.22
C THR A 211 28.51 10.58 -4.68
N HIS A 212 29.18 9.68 -5.41
CA HIS A 212 30.60 9.42 -5.19
C HIS A 212 31.47 10.62 -5.64
N THR A 213 31.63 11.56 -4.70
CA THR A 213 32.68 12.60 -4.64
C THR A 213 32.55 13.84 -5.55
N SER A 214 31.48 13.99 -6.35
CA SER A 214 31.34 15.14 -7.27
C SER A 214 30.88 16.48 -6.62
N SER A 215 31.68 17.00 -5.68
CA SER A 215 31.59 18.36 -5.09
C SER A 215 30.50 18.62 -4.04
N PHE A 216 30.60 17.95 -2.89
CA PHE A 216 30.04 18.49 -1.64
C PHE A 216 30.60 19.91 -1.39
N LYS A 217 29.76 20.94 -1.57
CA LYS A 217 30.12 22.33 -1.26
C LYS A 217 30.15 22.55 0.25
N THR A 218 31.24 22.14 0.90
CA THR A 218 31.54 22.59 2.26
C THR A 218 31.46 24.12 2.30
N ALA A 219 30.69 24.67 3.25
CA ALA A 219 30.33 26.08 3.30
C ALA A 219 31.48 26.98 3.81
N HIS A 220 32.65 26.89 3.16
CA HIS A 220 33.84 27.70 3.45
C HIS A 220 33.66 29.17 3.03
N SER A 221 32.93 29.92 3.87
CA SER A 221 33.11 31.34 4.15
C SER A 221 33.38 32.27 2.94
N ARG A 222 32.43 32.37 1.99
CA ARG A 222 32.45 33.46 1.00
C ARG A 222 31.04 33.95 0.64
N GLN A 223 30.80 35.25 0.78
CA GLN A 223 29.50 35.86 0.54
C GLN A 223 29.15 35.98 -0.95
N VAL A 224 28.21 35.16 -1.42
CA VAL A 224 27.25 35.51 -2.49
C VAL A 224 25.88 34.92 -2.10
N THR A 225 24.81 35.68 -2.36
CA THR A 225 23.41 35.48 -1.97
C THR A 225 22.77 34.10 -2.17
N LEU A 226 22.01 33.66 -1.15
CA LEU A 226 20.77 32.86 -1.24
C LEU A 226 20.81 31.51 -1.98
N THR A 227 21.67 30.58 -1.52
CA THR A 227 21.44 29.13 -1.71
C THR A 227 21.78 28.37 -0.41
N THR A 228 20.79 28.25 0.48
CA THR A 228 20.77 27.28 1.59
C THR A 228 19.64 26.30 1.32
N GLY A 229 19.83 25.01 1.61
CA GLY A 229 18.77 24.01 1.47
C GLY A 229 17.57 24.29 2.38
N TYR A 230 16.43 23.67 2.10
CA TYR A 230 15.20 23.95 2.83
C TYR A 230 15.28 23.56 4.30
N THR A 231 14.76 24.43 5.16
CA THR A 231 14.66 24.18 6.61
C THR A 231 13.30 23.57 6.96
N PRO A 232 13.12 23.01 8.17
CA PRO A 232 11.82 22.57 8.66
C PRO A 232 10.71 23.64 8.55
N ALA A 233 11.05 24.92 8.72
CA ALA A 233 10.09 26.01 8.57
C ALA A 233 9.65 26.22 7.11
N ASP A 234 10.55 25.98 6.15
CA ASP A 234 10.24 26.16 4.74
C ASP A 234 9.36 25.02 4.22
N LEU A 235 9.73 23.77 4.52
CA LEU A 235 8.96 22.57 4.14
C LEU A 235 7.52 22.62 4.70
N ARG A 236 7.36 23.02 5.97
CA ARG A 236 6.04 23.17 6.60
C ARG A 236 5.17 24.23 5.94
N ASN A 237 5.77 25.29 5.39
CA ASN A 237 5.05 26.35 4.67
C ASN A 237 4.73 25.94 3.23
N ALA A 238 5.62 25.21 2.55
CA ALA A 238 5.44 24.75 1.18
C ALA A 238 4.29 23.72 1.06
N TYR A 239 4.26 22.75 1.97
CA TYR A 239 3.31 21.63 1.94
C TYR A 239 2.09 21.82 2.87
N GLY A 240 1.85 23.04 3.33
CA GLY A 240 0.66 23.39 4.10
C GLY A 240 0.53 22.68 5.45
N VAL A 241 1.67 22.35 6.10
CA VAL A 241 1.74 21.70 7.42
C VAL A 241 1.71 22.73 8.56
N SER A 242 2.24 23.94 8.36
CA SER A 242 2.23 25.01 9.38
C SER A 242 0.85 25.30 10.00
N PRO A 243 -0.28 25.28 9.25
CA PRO A 243 -1.63 25.36 9.82
C PRO A 243 -1.99 24.20 10.76
N LEU A 244 -1.57 22.96 10.45
CA LEU A 244 -1.78 21.78 11.31
C LEU A 244 -1.07 21.97 12.64
N ILE A 245 0.23 22.31 12.60
CA ILE A 245 1.06 22.56 13.80
C ILE A 245 0.50 23.73 14.62
N THR A 246 0.01 24.78 13.96
CA THR A 246 -0.65 25.92 14.63
C THR A 246 -1.97 25.51 15.29
N SER A 247 -2.67 24.51 14.75
CA SER A 247 -3.88 23.92 15.36
C SER A 247 -3.59 22.87 16.44
N GLY A 248 -2.32 22.57 16.71
CA GLY A 248 -1.86 21.59 17.71
C GLY A 248 -1.42 20.24 17.13
N ALA A 249 -1.66 19.98 15.84
CA ALA A 249 -1.31 18.74 15.16
C ALA A 249 0.16 18.76 14.68
N ASN A 250 1.02 18.02 15.38
CA ASN A 250 2.48 18.06 15.24
C ASN A 250 3.15 16.68 15.45
N GLY A 251 2.39 15.61 15.24
CA GLY A 251 2.76 14.21 15.47
C GLY A 251 2.53 13.71 16.91
N THR A 252 2.00 14.53 17.83
CA THR A 252 1.77 14.11 19.22
C THR A 252 0.87 12.88 19.28
N GLY A 253 1.33 11.84 19.98
CA GLY A 253 0.61 10.57 20.13
C GLY A 253 0.64 9.64 18.90
N GLN A 254 1.34 10.03 17.83
CA GLN A 254 1.59 9.18 16.67
C GLN A 254 2.94 8.47 16.78
N THR A 255 3.05 7.30 16.14
CA THR A 255 4.31 6.59 15.95
C THR A 255 4.50 6.27 14.47
N ILE A 256 5.69 6.56 13.95
CA ILE A 256 6.12 6.19 12.60
C ILE A 256 7.20 5.12 12.73
N ALA A 257 7.01 3.97 12.08
CA ALA A 257 8.06 2.98 11.88
C ALA A 257 8.93 3.40 10.70
N LEU A 258 10.25 3.31 10.87
CA LEU A 258 11.25 3.41 9.81
C LEU A 258 11.84 2.01 9.59
N ILE A 259 11.90 1.53 8.35
CA ILE A 259 12.51 0.23 7.99
C ILE A 259 13.88 0.51 7.41
N GLU A 260 14.94 0.17 8.16
CA GLU A 260 16.30 0.61 7.89
C GLU A 260 17.33 -0.53 7.87
N PRO A 261 18.32 -0.52 6.95
CA PRO A 261 19.38 -1.53 6.89
C PRO A 261 20.59 -1.23 7.79
N ASN A 262 20.70 -0.01 8.35
CA ASN A 262 21.88 0.48 9.09
C ASN A 262 21.46 1.18 10.40
N GLY A 263 22.41 1.29 11.34
CA GLY A 263 22.22 2.11 12.54
C GLY A 263 22.55 3.58 12.33
N TYR A 264 22.17 4.41 13.31
CA TYR A 264 22.35 5.87 13.29
C TYR A 264 22.96 6.41 14.59
N ASN A 265 23.42 7.66 14.54
CA ASN A 265 23.91 8.42 15.68
C ASN A 265 22.85 9.43 16.16
N ALA A 266 22.20 9.09 17.27
CA ALA A 266 21.23 9.95 17.95
C ALA A 266 21.76 11.38 18.29
N SER A 267 23.07 11.62 18.31
CA SER A 267 23.64 12.96 18.54
C SER A 267 23.40 13.92 17.38
N ASP A 268 23.29 13.39 16.15
CA ASP A 268 23.21 14.17 14.93
C ASP A 268 21.77 14.65 14.72
N ILE A 269 20.80 13.73 14.83
CA ILE A 269 19.36 14.03 14.96
C ILE A 269 19.11 15.08 16.06
N ASN A 270 19.75 14.96 17.23
CA ASN A 270 19.62 15.96 18.29
C ASN A 270 20.26 17.31 17.93
N THR A 271 21.32 17.34 17.13
CA THR A 271 21.94 18.58 16.68
C THR A 271 21.02 19.35 15.73
N PHE A 272 20.35 18.66 14.81
CA PHE A 272 19.29 19.22 13.97
C PHE A 272 18.12 19.76 14.81
N ARG A 273 17.60 18.93 15.74
CA ARG A 273 16.48 19.32 16.63
C ARG A 273 16.79 20.53 17.49
N ASN A 274 18.01 20.64 18.02
CA ASN A 274 18.43 21.79 18.81
C ASN A 274 18.59 23.06 17.94
N THR A 275 19.16 22.94 16.74
CA THR A 275 19.30 24.07 15.79
C THR A 275 17.94 24.66 15.41
N TYR A 276 16.98 23.81 15.05
CA TYR A 276 15.62 24.24 14.65
C TYR A 276 14.63 24.34 15.82
N LYS A 277 15.08 24.14 17.06
CA LYS A 277 14.32 24.28 18.31
C LYS A 277 13.05 23.42 18.38
N LEU A 278 13.14 22.19 17.86
CA LEU A 278 12.01 21.26 17.67
C LEU A 278 11.60 20.49 18.94
N GLY A 279 12.17 20.84 20.10
CA GLY A 279 12.00 20.10 21.35
C GLY A 279 12.72 18.75 21.35
N ALA A 280 12.68 18.06 22.50
CA ALA A 280 13.22 16.71 22.62
C ALA A 280 12.49 15.75 21.67
N GLY A 281 13.24 14.84 21.04
CA GLY A 281 12.69 13.77 20.21
C GLY A 281 12.44 12.50 21.01
N THR A 282 11.53 11.65 20.54
CA THR A 282 11.34 10.30 21.06
C THR A 282 11.60 9.32 19.93
N TYR A 283 12.75 8.65 19.97
CA TYR A 283 13.12 7.62 19.02
C TYR A 283 13.63 6.38 19.77
N SER A 284 13.36 5.21 19.21
CA SER A 284 13.76 3.92 19.79
C SER A 284 13.99 2.89 18.69
N ASN A 285 14.74 1.82 18.99
CA ASN A 285 15.21 0.88 17.98
C ASN A 285 14.66 -0.52 18.24
N ILE A 286 14.17 -1.17 17.19
CA ILE A 286 13.90 -2.60 17.16
C ILE A 286 14.99 -3.25 16.30
N LEU A 287 15.64 -4.29 16.81
CA LEU A 287 16.75 -4.96 16.14
C LEU A 287 16.27 -6.32 15.61
N VAL A 288 16.24 -6.48 14.29
CA VAL A 288 15.72 -7.67 13.60
C VAL A 288 16.89 -8.60 13.23
N ASP A 289 16.67 -9.91 13.35
CA ASP A 289 17.63 -10.99 13.02
C ASP A 289 19.07 -10.86 13.58
N GLY A 290 19.26 -10.07 14.63
CA GLY A 290 20.57 -9.84 15.25
C GLY A 290 21.36 -8.66 14.66
N ALA A 291 20.73 -7.82 13.83
CA ALA A 291 21.26 -6.53 13.42
C ALA A 291 21.59 -5.63 14.63
N THR A 292 22.36 -4.56 14.39
CA THR A 292 22.82 -3.66 15.47
C THR A 292 22.66 -2.20 15.07
N ASN A 293 22.44 -1.32 16.05
CA ASN A 293 22.52 0.13 15.81
C ASN A 293 23.99 0.58 15.72
N THR A 294 24.67 0.18 14.65
CA THR A 294 26.02 0.57 14.31
C THR A 294 26.00 1.42 13.04
N PRO A 295 26.45 2.69 13.08
CA PRO A 295 26.56 3.53 11.89
C PRO A 295 27.44 2.95 10.78
N GLY A 296 26.80 2.50 9.70
CA GLY A 296 27.44 1.96 8.49
C GLY A 296 27.53 2.96 7.34
N PRO A 297 27.85 2.50 6.11
CA PRO A 297 27.95 3.37 4.95
C PRO A 297 26.64 4.08 4.56
N HIS A 298 25.49 3.54 4.97
CA HIS A 298 24.16 4.03 4.61
C HIS A 298 23.49 4.79 5.76
N THR A 299 24.28 5.25 6.74
CA THR A 299 23.76 6.03 7.88
C THR A 299 23.20 7.38 7.46
N LEU A 300 23.70 7.95 6.36
CA LEU A 300 23.29 9.27 5.87
C LEU A 300 21.82 9.26 5.46
N GLU A 301 21.37 8.22 4.76
CA GLU A 301 19.97 8.01 4.39
C GLU A 301 19.08 7.85 5.63
N VAL A 302 19.48 6.99 6.58
CA VAL A 302 18.77 6.76 7.85
C VAL A 302 18.62 8.06 8.66
N GLU A 303 19.70 8.83 8.81
CA GLU A 303 19.68 10.11 9.54
C GLU A 303 18.85 11.17 8.79
N THR A 304 18.90 11.18 7.46
CA THR A 304 18.08 12.07 6.62
C THR A 304 16.59 11.78 6.82
N ASP A 305 16.15 10.52 6.77
CA ASP A 305 14.74 10.14 6.98
C ASP A 305 14.26 10.48 8.40
N MET A 306 15.07 10.21 9.42
CA MET A 306 14.78 10.61 10.81
C MET A 306 14.70 12.14 11.00
N GLU A 307 15.56 12.92 10.33
CA GLU A 307 15.57 14.38 10.39
C GLU A 307 14.41 15.00 9.61
N VAL A 308 14.04 14.48 8.45
CA VAL A 308 12.85 14.89 7.68
C VAL A 308 11.58 14.61 8.49
N ILE A 309 11.47 13.45 9.15
CA ILE A 309 10.31 13.16 10.00
C ILE A 309 10.24 14.12 11.20
N THR A 310 11.39 14.37 11.82
CA THR A 310 11.54 15.39 12.86
C THR A 310 11.18 16.80 12.35
N ALA A 311 11.49 17.11 11.08
CA ALA A 311 11.26 18.41 10.46
C ALA A 311 9.78 18.70 10.27
N LEU A 312 8.97 17.72 9.84
CA LEU A 312 7.53 17.94 9.64
C LEU A 312 6.73 17.68 10.93
N ALA A 313 6.79 16.46 11.49
CA ALA A 313 6.00 16.00 12.62
C ALA A 313 6.85 15.86 13.91
N PRO A 314 7.28 16.96 14.56
CA PRO A 314 8.36 16.95 15.55
C PRO A 314 8.05 16.19 16.83
N GLN A 315 6.79 15.90 17.16
CA GLN A 315 6.38 15.15 18.36
C GLN A 315 5.93 13.71 18.06
N ALA A 316 6.04 13.26 16.81
CA ALA A 316 5.87 11.85 16.48
C ALA A 316 6.99 11.01 17.13
N THR A 317 6.63 9.82 17.62
CA THR A 317 7.61 8.83 18.04
C THR A 317 8.15 8.12 16.81
N GLN A 318 9.48 7.97 16.71
CA GLN A 318 10.12 7.20 15.65
C GLN A 318 10.54 5.83 16.19
N LYS A 319 10.10 4.74 15.55
CA LYS A 319 10.65 3.41 15.79
C LYS A 319 11.51 3.00 14.61
N VAL A 320 12.82 2.94 14.82
CA VAL A 320 13.78 2.51 13.80
C VAL A 320 13.92 1.00 13.88
N TYR A 321 13.28 0.31 12.95
CA TYR A 321 13.39 -1.14 12.77
C TYR A 321 14.63 -1.42 11.91
N ILE A 322 15.70 -1.87 12.55
CA ILE A 322 17.01 -2.09 11.92
C ILE A 322 17.15 -3.57 11.57
N GLY A 323 17.29 -3.87 10.28
CA GLY A 323 17.48 -5.21 9.73
C GLY A 323 18.89 -5.47 9.19
N GLU A 324 19.05 -6.62 8.53
CA GLU A 324 20.15 -6.85 7.57
C GLU A 324 19.77 -6.17 6.23
N ASP A 325 20.74 -5.61 5.50
CA ASP A 325 20.55 -5.45 4.05
C ASP A 325 20.69 -6.80 3.35
N SER A 326 19.54 -7.38 3.07
CA SER A 326 19.32 -8.40 2.07
C SER A 326 17.82 -8.40 1.75
N THR A 327 17.40 -8.97 0.61
CA THR A 327 15.97 -9.17 0.34
C THR A 327 15.27 -9.90 1.50
N PRO A 328 15.83 -10.99 2.07
CA PRO A 328 15.40 -11.54 3.35
C PRO A 328 15.32 -10.53 4.51
N GLY A 329 16.41 -9.81 4.80
CA GLY A 329 16.48 -8.86 5.91
C GLY A 329 15.42 -7.75 5.83
N PHE A 330 15.14 -7.24 4.64
CA PHE A 330 14.04 -6.30 4.40
C PHE A 330 12.67 -6.96 4.67
N TYR A 331 12.45 -8.18 4.18
CA TYR A 331 11.18 -8.90 4.29
C TYR A 331 10.87 -9.25 5.75
N ASN A 332 11.87 -9.70 6.51
CA ASN A 332 11.75 -9.94 7.96
C ASN A 332 11.49 -8.64 8.73
N THR A 333 12.16 -7.55 8.37
CA THR A 333 12.01 -6.26 9.06
C THR A 333 10.61 -5.67 8.83
N LEU A 334 10.15 -5.62 7.58
CA LEU A 334 8.78 -5.21 7.24
C LEU A 334 7.73 -6.12 7.91
N ASN A 335 7.93 -7.43 7.90
CA ASN A 335 7.03 -8.39 8.55
C ASN A 335 6.99 -8.21 10.08
N GLN A 336 8.12 -7.85 10.71
CA GLN A 336 8.19 -7.59 12.14
C GLN A 336 7.39 -6.34 12.52
N VAL A 337 7.54 -5.22 11.79
CA VAL A 337 6.70 -4.01 11.99
C VAL A 337 5.21 -4.35 11.91
N ILE A 338 4.81 -5.09 10.86
CA ILE A 338 3.41 -5.45 10.61
C ILE A 338 2.88 -6.45 11.66
N SER A 339 3.75 -7.27 12.26
CA SER A 339 3.36 -8.20 13.33
C SER A 339 3.26 -7.52 14.71
N ASP A 340 4.04 -6.46 14.95
CA ASP A 340 3.99 -5.68 16.19
C ASP A 340 2.77 -4.75 16.27
N ASP A 341 2.24 -4.27 15.12
CA ASP A 341 0.98 -3.53 14.94
C ASP A 341 0.81 -2.19 15.68
N GLY A 342 1.78 -1.80 16.51
CA GLY A 342 1.76 -0.54 17.27
C GLY A 342 1.89 0.72 16.41
N GLU A 343 2.34 0.57 15.16
CA GLU A 343 2.62 1.65 14.22
C GLU A 343 1.68 1.58 13.02
N LYS A 344 0.83 2.62 12.87
CA LYS A 344 -0.09 2.74 11.72
C LYS A 344 0.46 3.56 10.56
N ILE A 345 1.72 3.99 10.68
CA ILE A 345 2.49 4.67 9.64
C ILE A 345 3.85 3.97 9.55
N ILE A 346 4.23 3.54 8.35
CA ILE A 346 5.47 2.84 8.04
C ILE A 346 6.15 3.60 6.90
N ASN A 347 7.43 3.92 7.03
CA ASN A 347 8.26 4.55 6.00
C ASN A 347 9.38 3.60 5.57
N SER A 348 9.72 3.64 4.28
CA SER A 348 10.95 3.03 3.78
C SER A 348 11.54 3.79 2.59
N GLY A 349 12.80 4.22 2.72
CA GLY A 349 13.60 4.76 1.62
C GLY A 349 14.13 3.71 0.62
N TRP A 350 13.81 2.42 0.83
CA TRP A 350 14.56 1.29 0.27
C TRP A 350 13.77 0.46 -0.73
N GLY A 351 14.46 -0.05 -1.75
CA GLY A 351 13.89 -0.84 -2.83
C GLY A 351 14.83 -0.96 -4.02
N ASP A 352 14.41 -1.76 -5.01
CA ASP A 352 15.14 -1.99 -6.25
C ASP A 352 14.15 -2.18 -7.42
N CYS A 353 14.61 -2.19 -8.66
CA CYS A 353 13.74 -2.33 -9.83
C CYS A 353 12.97 -3.66 -9.83
N GLU A 354 11.68 -3.63 -10.19
CA GLU A 354 10.78 -4.78 -10.29
C GLU A 354 11.37 -5.95 -11.10
N ALA A 355 12.17 -5.66 -12.13
CA ALA A 355 12.82 -6.69 -12.95
C ALA A 355 14.01 -7.39 -12.26
N ALA A 356 14.52 -6.87 -11.14
CA ALA A 356 15.46 -7.61 -10.30
C ALA A 356 14.78 -8.79 -9.58
N PHE A 357 13.49 -8.68 -9.28
CA PHE A 357 12.77 -9.65 -8.46
C PHE A 357 12.20 -10.83 -9.24
N GLY A 358 12.32 -12.03 -8.68
CA GLY A 358 11.51 -13.17 -9.11
C GLY A 358 10.02 -12.95 -8.85
N LYS A 359 9.15 -13.37 -9.77
CA LYS A 359 7.67 -13.29 -9.61
C LYS A 359 7.14 -14.01 -8.37
N GLY A 360 7.85 -15.01 -7.86
CA GLY A 360 7.56 -15.68 -6.60
C GLY A 360 7.95 -14.83 -5.39
N ILE A 361 9.07 -14.10 -5.49
CA ILE A 361 9.62 -13.22 -4.44
C ILE A 361 8.66 -12.05 -4.20
N LEU A 362 8.21 -11.36 -5.27
CA LEU A 362 7.17 -10.32 -5.21
C LEU A 362 5.85 -10.80 -4.59
N ASN A 363 5.50 -12.10 -4.71
CA ASN A 363 4.31 -12.66 -4.05
C ASN A 363 4.49 -12.86 -2.54
N GLY A 364 5.73 -13.06 -2.06
CA GLY A 364 6.03 -13.11 -0.63
C GLY A 364 5.78 -11.74 0.03
N LEU A 365 6.40 -10.70 -0.54
CA LEU A 365 6.20 -9.30 -0.16
C LEU A 365 4.71 -8.88 -0.23
N ASN A 366 4.02 -9.27 -1.31
CA ASN A 366 2.59 -8.98 -1.46
C ASN A 366 1.73 -9.62 -0.37
N ASN A 367 2.09 -10.81 0.15
CA ASN A 367 1.36 -11.43 1.27
C ASN A 367 1.62 -10.71 2.60
N ILE A 368 2.83 -10.18 2.81
CA ILE A 368 3.15 -9.32 3.96
C ILE A 368 2.33 -8.02 3.89
N LEU A 369 2.35 -7.33 2.74
CA LEU A 369 1.63 -6.07 2.58
C LEU A 369 0.10 -6.24 2.59
N LYS A 370 -0.45 -7.39 2.16
CA LYS A 370 -1.87 -7.73 2.39
C LYS A 370 -2.26 -7.84 3.86
N GLN A 371 -1.33 -8.22 4.75
CA GLN A 371 -1.58 -8.17 6.20
C GLN A 371 -1.56 -6.71 6.69
N SER A 372 -0.61 -5.91 6.20
CA SER A 372 -0.52 -4.46 6.44
C SER A 372 -1.81 -3.72 6.08
N GLU A 373 -2.37 -4.02 4.91
CA GLU A 373 -3.65 -3.49 4.43
C GLU A 373 -4.80 -3.87 5.37
N ALA A 374 -4.93 -5.16 5.69
CA ALA A 374 -5.99 -5.65 6.56
C ALA A 374 -5.98 -5.01 7.95
N GLN A 375 -4.79 -4.61 8.43
CA GLN A 375 -4.52 -3.96 9.72
C GLN A 375 -4.51 -2.41 9.68
N GLY A 376 -4.66 -1.81 8.50
CA GLY A 376 -4.75 -0.36 8.33
C GLY A 376 -3.44 0.37 8.54
N HIS A 377 -2.38 -0.02 7.84
CA HIS A 377 -1.11 0.69 7.83
C HIS A 377 -0.94 1.55 6.58
N ALA A 378 -0.52 2.80 6.74
CA ALA A 378 0.02 3.59 5.63
C ALA A 378 1.49 3.21 5.43
N VAL A 379 1.81 2.47 4.36
CA VAL A 379 3.18 2.02 4.03
C VAL A 379 3.76 2.90 2.91
N PHE A 380 4.44 3.99 3.28
CA PHE A 380 5.12 4.88 2.35
C PHE A 380 6.46 4.29 1.90
N VAL A 381 6.69 4.29 0.59
CA VAL A 381 7.87 3.68 -0.04
C VAL A 381 8.41 4.60 -1.13
N ALA A 382 9.70 4.91 -1.06
CA ALA A 382 10.41 5.66 -2.11
C ALA A 382 10.28 4.97 -3.48
N SER A 383 9.94 5.72 -4.53
CA SER A 383 9.78 5.16 -5.88
C SER A 383 11.09 4.93 -6.64
N GLY A 384 12.23 5.37 -6.08
CA GLY A 384 13.59 5.25 -6.63
C GLY A 384 14.06 6.53 -7.31
N ASP A 385 15.38 6.68 -7.52
CA ASP A 385 16.00 7.91 -8.01
C ASP A 385 16.62 7.79 -9.42
N SER A 386 16.30 6.71 -10.15
CA SER A 386 16.76 6.45 -11.52
C SER A 386 15.76 6.87 -12.62
N GLY A 387 14.80 7.74 -12.29
CA GLY A 387 13.72 8.14 -13.18
C GLY A 387 12.83 6.96 -13.59
N ALA A 388 12.35 6.97 -14.83
CA ALA A 388 11.58 5.86 -15.40
C ALA A 388 12.40 4.57 -15.67
N TYR A 389 13.71 4.59 -15.41
CA TYR A 389 14.67 3.55 -15.80
C TYR A 389 15.18 2.80 -14.57
N GLY A 390 14.26 2.24 -13.76
CA GLY A 390 14.57 1.78 -12.41
C GLY A 390 15.76 0.83 -12.28
N CYS A 391 16.07 0.02 -13.31
CA CYS A 391 17.20 -0.91 -13.28
C CYS A 391 18.57 -0.29 -13.63
N GLY A 392 18.63 1.01 -13.93
CA GLY A 392 19.85 1.68 -14.39
C GLY A 392 20.26 1.33 -15.83
N ASP A 393 19.32 0.90 -16.66
CA ASP A 393 19.53 0.56 -18.07
C ASP A 393 18.57 1.33 -19.00
N ASN A 394 18.41 0.88 -20.25
CA ASN A 394 17.54 1.55 -21.23
C ASN A 394 16.07 1.06 -21.18
N ASN A 395 15.71 0.20 -20.23
CA ASN A 395 14.36 -0.36 -20.11
C ASN A 395 13.52 0.42 -19.09
N LEU A 396 12.24 0.61 -19.40
CA LEU A 396 11.30 1.24 -18.47
C LEU A 396 11.01 0.27 -17.32
N ASN A 397 11.24 0.71 -16.08
CA ASN A 397 11.01 -0.11 -14.89
C ASN A 397 10.73 0.74 -13.65
N VAL A 398 9.87 0.22 -12.77
CA VAL A 398 9.47 0.84 -11.49
C VAL A 398 10.10 0.08 -10.33
N TYR A 399 10.33 0.73 -9.18
CA TYR A 399 10.85 0.06 -7.99
C TYR A 399 9.79 -0.82 -7.31
N ALA A 400 10.23 -1.92 -6.71
CA ALA A 400 9.54 -2.61 -5.63
C ALA A 400 10.25 -2.25 -4.30
N PRO A 401 9.53 -2.03 -3.18
CA PRO A 401 8.10 -2.29 -2.98
C PRO A 401 7.11 -1.29 -3.59
N ALA A 402 7.54 -0.13 -4.10
CA ALA A 402 6.64 0.95 -4.54
C ALA A 402 5.63 0.55 -5.65
N ASN A 403 5.94 -0.48 -6.45
CA ASN A 403 5.04 -1.06 -7.44
C ASN A 403 3.86 -1.86 -6.85
N ASN A 404 3.89 -2.22 -5.56
CA ASN A 404 2.82 -2.95 -4.92
C ASN A 404 1.58 -2.06 -4.71
N SER A 405 0.39 -2.67 -4.71
CA SER A 405 -0.89 -1.97 -4.52
C SER A 405 -1.21 -1.63 -3.05
N TYR A 406 -0.55 -2.29 -2.11
CA TYR A 406 -0.70 -2.08 -0.66
C TYR A 406 0.46 -1.27 -0.08
N ALA A 407 1.15 -0.52 -0.95
CA ALA A 407 2.17 0.46 -0.64
C ALA A 407 1.80 1.79 -1.31
N ILE A 408 2.21 2.90 -0.70
CA ILE A 408 2.10 4.24 -1.27
C ILE A 408 3.46 4.57 -1.88
N GLY A 409 3.55 4.51 -3.22
CA GLY A 409 4.78 4.86 -3.93
C GLY A 409 4.96 6.37 -3.94
N VAL A 410 6.09 6.87 -3.44
CA VAL A 410 6.35 8.31 -3.32
C VAL A 410 7.50 8.75 -4.22
N GLY A 411 7.17 9.62 -5.17
CA GLY A 411 8.10 10.19 -6.15
C GLY A 411 8.62 11.59 -5.79
N GLY A 412 9.40 12.14 -6.72
CA GLY A 412 10.24 13.31 -6.50
C GLY A 412 9.90 14.54 -7.34
N THR A 413 9.87 15.70 -6.68
CA THR A 413 9.78 17.02 -7.30
C THR A 413 11.09 17.81 -7.13
N SER A 414 11.20 18.91 -7.87
CA SER A 414 12.12 20.01 -7.60
C SER A 414 11.31 21.18 -7.05
N LEU A 415 11.36 21.41 -5.74
CA LEU A 415 10.60 22.48 -5.08
C LEU A 415 11.25 23.85 -5.28
N HIS A 416 10.43 24.85 -5.59
CA HIS A 416 10.79 26.26 -5.50
C HIS A 416 9.81 27.01 -4.59
N THR A 417 10.34 27.69 -3.58
CA THR A 417 9.57 28.56 -2.68
C THR A 417 9.84 30.05 -2.93
N GLY A 418 8.87 30.88 -2.56
CA GLY A 418 9.09 32.30 -2.31
C GLY A 418 9.75 32.57 -0.96
N ILE A 419 9.59 33.80 -0.48
CA ILE A 419 10.09 34.26 0.82
C ILE A 419 9.46 33.43 1.96
N ASN A 420 10.26 33.06 2.96
CA ASN A 420 9.86 32.25 4.13
C ASN A 420 9.22 30.89 3.77
N GLY A 421 9.67 30.25 2.69
CA GLY A 421 9.21 28.91 2.32
C GLY A 421 7.77 28.82 1.80
N ILE A 422 7.12 29.95 1.50
CA ILE A 422 5.80 29.95 0.85
C ILE A 422 5.92 29.24 -0.50
N TYR A 423 5.06 28.26 -0.77
CA TYR A 423 5.04 27.53 -2.04
C TYR A 423 4.99 28.49 -3.25
N SER A 424 5.84 28.23 -4.26
CA SER A 424 5.79 28.96 -5.53
C SER A 424 5.52 28.02 -6.71
N SER A 425 6.28 26.94 -6.84
CA SER A 425 6.09 25.95 -7.91
C SER A 425 6.93 24.70 -7.69
N GLU A 426 6.46 23.57 -8.21
CA GLU A 426 7.23 22.34 -8.39
C GLU A 426 7.31 21.93 -9.87
N ALA A 427 8.34 21.15 -10.20
CA ALA A 427 8.48 20.41 -11.45
C ALA A 427 8.93 18.98 -11.13
N ALA A 428 8.56 17.99 -11.96
CA ALA A 428 9.01 16.61 -11.77
C ALA A 428 10.55 16.54 -11.81
N TRP A 429 11.14 15.78 -10.88
CA TRP A 429 12.59 15.73 -10.73
C TRP A 429 13.25 14.92 -11.86
N SER A 430 14.13 15.58 -12.60
CA SER A 430 15.11 14.96 -13.50
C SER A 430 16.40 15.77 -13.54
N ASP A 431 17.53 15.12 -13.30
CA ASP A 431 18.87 15.57 -13.70
C ASP A 431 19.43 14.60 -14.75
N PRO A 432 19.43 14.96 -16.05
CA PRO A 432 19.93 14.11 -17.12
C PRO A 432 21.47 14.13 -17.26
N THR A 433 22.20 14.59 -16.25
CA THR A 433 23.68 14.59 -16.24
C THR A 433 24.22 13.15 -16.36
N PRO A 434 24.92 12.78 -17.45
CA PRO A 434 25.40 11.40 -17.63
C PRO A 434 26.49 11.06 -16.62
N ILE A 435 26.40 9.87 -16.01
CA ILE A 435 27.23 9.55 -14.87
C ILE A 435 28.42 8.66 -15.27
N PRO A 436 29.68 9.10 -15.04
CA PRO A 436 30.87 8.42 -15.56
C PRO A 436 30.96 6.94 -15.19
N GLY A 437 31.21 6.09 -16.19
CA GLY A 437 31.37 4.64 -16.03
C GLY A 437 30.07 3.83 -15.99
N THR A 438 28.91 4.47 -16.14
CA THR A 438 27.59 3.82 -16.13
C THR A 438 26.83 4.04 -17.44
N ASN A 439 25.74 3.28 -17.64
CA ASN A 439 24.82 3.45 -18.77
C ASN A 439 23.50 4.15 -18.37
N VAL A 440 23.42 4.75 -17.18
CA VAL A 440 22.18 5.35 -16.67
C VAL A 440 21.83 6.66 -17.39
N HIS A 441 20.54 6.99 -17.43
CA HIS A 441 20.02 8.19 -18.08
C HIS A 441 20.21 9.50 -17.27
N GLY A 442 20.83 9.41 -16.09
CA GLY A 442 20.91 10.46 -15.08
C GLY A 442 20.21 10.02 -13.79
N SER A 443 19.71 10.98 -13.01
CA SER A 443 18.90 10.76 -11.80
C SER A 443 17.53 11.44 -11.93
N GLY A 444 16.52 10.99 -11.19
CA GLY A 444 15.18 11.59 -11.20
C GLY A 444 14.10 10.74 -10.56
N SER A 445 12.89 11.28 -10.47
CA SER A 445 11.72 10.65 -9.81
C SER A 445 11.36 9.27 -10.37
N GLY A 446 11.48 8.22 -9.55
CA GLY A 446 11.06 6.88 -9.92
C GLY A 446 9.57 6.85 -10.28
N GLY A 447 9.24 6.28 -11.44
CA GLY A 447 7.84 6.29 -11.89
C GLY A 447 7.62 5.75 -13.29
N GLY A 448 6.43 5.18 -13.51
CA GLY A 448 6.06 4.47 -14.72
C GLY A 448 4.90 3.50 -14.49
N ILE A 449 4.99 2.33 -15.15
CA ILE A 449 3.95 1.31 -15.12
C ILE A 449 4.59 -0.02 -14.69
N SER A 450 4.00 -0.67 -13.69
CA SER A 450 4.38 -2.03 -13.27
C SER A 450 4.13 -3.04 -14.40
N THR A 451 5.08 -3.95 -14.64
CA THR A 451 4.92 -5.10 -15.52
C THR A 451 4.36 -6.33 -14.79
N TYR A 452 4.19 -6.22 -13.46
CA TYR A 452 3.80 -7.32 -12.58
C TYR A 452 2.40 -7.14 -11.96
N PHE A 453 2.16 -6.04 -11.27
CA PHE A 453 0.91 -5.78 -10.56
C PHE A 453 -0.14 -5.17 -11.52
N ASN A 454 -1.36 -5.72 -11.48
CA ASN A 454 -2.52 -5.11 -12.10
C ASN A 454 -2.88 -3.82 -11.36
N ARG A 455 -3.59 -2.90 -12.02
CA ARG A 455 -4.06 -1.68 -11.37
C ARG A 455 -5.09 -2.02 -10.28
N PRO A 456 -4.89 -1.55 -9.02
CA PRO A 456 -5.85 -1.77 -7.95
C PRO A 456 -7.12 -0.92 -8.14
N ILE A 457 -8.19 -1.27 -7.44
CA ILE A 457 -9.50 -0.64 -7.65
C ILE A 457 -9.58 0.80 -7.12
N TYR A 458 -8.72 1.19 -6.17
CA TYR A 458 -8.65 2.56 -5.69
C TYR A 458 -8.01 3.50 -6.71
N GLN A 459 -7.06 3.03 -7.52
CA GLN A 459 -6.28 3.83 -8.48
C GLN A 459 -7.16 4.22 -9.69
N THR A 460 -8.06 5.17 -9.43
CA THR A 460 -9.13 5.65 -10.31
C THR A 460 -9.24 7.17 -10.23
N GLY A 461 -9.89 7.77 -11.22
CA GLY A 461 -9.89 9.21 -11.48
C GLY A 461 -9.47 9.52 -12.92
N PRO A 462 -9.39 10.81 -13.30
CA PRO A 462 -8.97 11.20 -14.64
C PRO A 462 -7.50 10.81 -14.94
N TYR A 463 -7.16 10.75 -16.24
CA TYR A 463 -5.84 10.38 -16.81
C TYR A 463 -5.34 8.94 -16.53
N LEU A 464 -5.81 8.31 -15.47
CA LEU A 464 -5.55 6.92 -15.09
C LEU A 464 -6.17 5.94 -16.09
N SER A 465 -5.37 5.51 -17.08
CA SER A 465 -5.82 4.69 -18.23
C SER A 465 -5.15 3.31 -18.36
N SER A 466 -4.08 3.04 -17.60
CA SER A 466 -3.40 1.73 -17.59
C SER A 466 -4.25 0.63 -16.92
N THR A 467 -4.10 -0.62 -17.36
CA THR A 467 -4.60 -1.82 -16.65
C THR A 467 -3.63 -2.33 -15.57
N HIS A 468 -2.43 -1.75 -15.51
CA HIS A 468 -1.36 -2.08 -14.56
C HIS A 468 -1.11 -0.93 -13.57
N ARG A 469 -0.57 -1.26 -12.39
CA ARG A 469 -0.28 -0.30 -11.31
C ARG A 469 0.69 0.77 -11.81
N LEU A 470 0.24 2.02 -11.79
CA LEU A 470 1.04 3.21 -12.13
C LEU A 470 1.76 3.71 -10.88
N VAL A 471 3.03 4.09 -11.01
CA VAL A 471 3.91 4.60 -9.93
C VAL A 471 4.41 5.99 -10.34
N PRO A 472 4.57 6.97 -9.43
CA PRO A 472 4.22 6.94 -8.01
C PRO A 472 2.72 7.18 -7.76
N ASP A 473 2.24 7.06 -6.53
CA ASP A 473 0.91 7.56 -6.13
C ASP A 473 0.94 9.06 -5.86
N VAL A 474 1.99 9.54 -5.19
CA VAL A 474 2.17 10.95 -4.77
C VAL A 474 3.64 11.37 -4.90
N SER A 475 3.97 12.65 -4.71
CA SER A 475 5.36 13.13 -4.70
C SER A 475 5.62 14.25 -3.70
N ALA A 476 6.89 14.59 -3.45
CA ALA A 476 7.35 15.78 -2.72
C ALA A 476 8.82 16.10 -3.08
N ASN A 477 9.42 17.13 -2.49
CA ASN A 477 10.79 17.56 -2.82
C ASN A 477 11.78 16.39 -2.70
N ALA A 478 12.55 16.19 -3.78
CA ALA A 478 13.56 15.14 -3.85
C ALA A 478 14.81 15.57 -4.64
N ASN A 479 14.76 16.65 -5.43
CA ASN A 479 15.93 17.06 -6.22
C ASN A 479 17.04 17.66 -5.33
N PRO A 480 18.26 17.10 -5.28
CA PRO A 480 19.37 17.66 -4.49
C PRO A 480 19.75 19.10 -4.89
N ALA A 481 19.47 19.52 -6.13
CA ALA A 481 19.68 20.91 -6.57
C ALA A 481 18.72 21.92 -5.92
N THR A 482 17.60 21.43 -5.36
CA THR A 482 16.66 22.17 -4.51
C THR A 482 16.49 21.47 -3.16
N GLY A 483 17.54 20.82 -2.67
CA GLY A 483 17.45 19.85 -1.58
C GLY A 483 17.24 20.43 -0.18
N ASP A 484 17.03 19.52 0.77
CA ASP A 484 16.72 19.82 2.16
C ASP A 484 18.02 19.88 3.00
N LEU A 485 18.06 20.74 4.02
CA LEU A 485 19.27 21.02 4.81
C LEU A 485 19.32 20.16 6.09
N ILE A 486 20.08 19.07 6.02
CA ILE A 486 20.21 18.02 7.06
C ILE A 486 21.62 17.98 7.67
N TYR A 487 21.79 17.25 8.76
CA TYR A 487 23.04 17.11 9.53
C TYR A 487 23.46 15.64 9.69
N CYS A 488 24.75 15.34 9.47
CA CYS A 488 25.31 14.00 9.61
C CYS A 488 26.82 14.09 9.88
N SER A 489 27.33 13.45 10.94
CA SER A 489 28.77 13.50 11.32
C SER A 489 29.55 12.20 11.08
N ILE A 490 28.90 11.23 10.44
CA ILE A 490 29.35 9.85 10.27
C ILE A 490 30.33 9.67 9.11
N THR A 491 31.61 9.62 9.46
CA THR A 491 32.74 9.36 8.54
C THR A 491 32.56 8.09 7.68
N SER A 492 31.91 7.04 8.19
CA SER A 492 31.64 5.80 7.42
C SER A 492 30.64 6.02 6.27
N ALA A 493 29.71 6.97 6.41
CA ALA A 493 28.78 7.41 5.37
C ALA A 493 29.32 8.61 4.55
N GLY A 494 30.57 9.03 4.79
CA GLY A 494 31.23 10.12 4.07
C GLY A 494 30.72 11.54 4.37
N CYS A 495 29.78 11.70 5.30
CA CYS A 495 29.20 12.98 5.68
C CYS A 495 30.03 13.70 6.76
N SER A 496 29.88 15.03 6.88
CA SER A 496 30.52 15.81 7.95
C SER A 496 29.85 17.17 8.17
N GLY A 497 28.92 17.23 9.13
CA GLY A 497 28.21 18.44 9.51
C GLY A 497 26.94 18.66 8.67
N TRP A 498 26.66 19.92 8.34
CA TRP A 498 25.50 20.31 7.54
C TRP A 498 25.72 20.08 6.04
N LEU A 499 24.77 19.43 5.37
CA LEU A 499 24.76 19.19 3.94
C LEU A 499 23.34 19.31 3.35
N ILE A 500 23.27 19.34 2.02
CA ILE A 500 22.00 19.42 1.27
C ILE A 500 21.76 18.04 0.64
N MET A 501 20.60 17.46 0.91
CA MET A 501 20.22 16.11 0.47
C MET A 501 18.97 16.11 -0.43
N GLY A 502 18.80 15.01 -1.15
CA GLY A 502 17.69 14.72 -2.03
C GLY A 502 17.59 13.21 -2.28
N GLY A 503 16.50 12.78 -2.90
CA GLY A 503 16.09 11.39 -3.08
C GLY A 503 14.62 11.20 -2.73
N THR A 504 14.00 10.17 -3.31
CA THR A 504 12.59 9.83 -3.07
C THR A 504 12.33 9.29 -1.65
N HIS A 505 13.38 8.91 -0.91
CA HIS A 505 13.32 8.64 0.53
C HIS A 505 12.86 9.87 1.34
N ILE A 506 13.44 11.05 1.07
CA ILE A 506 13.01 12.33 1.66
C ILE A 506 11.53 12.59 1.42
N ALA A 507 11.08 12.40 0.18
CA ALA A 507 9.68 12.59 -0.18
C ALA A 507 8.76 11.59 0.55
N SER A 508 9.17 10.32 0.69
CA SER A 508 8.47 9.29 1.46
C SER A 508 8.35 9.66 2.95
N SER A 509 9.46 10.06 3.57
CA SER A 509 9.53 10.51 4.97
C SER A 509 8.67 11.76 5.23
N LEU A 510 8.61 12.68 4.27
CA LEU A 510 7.74 13.84 4.31
C LEU A 510 6.26 13.43 4.30
N TRP A 511 5.85 12.50 3.44
CA TRP A 511 4.47 11.99 3.36
C TRP A 511 4.06 11.17 4.59
N ALA A 512 4.96 10.35 5.14
CA ALA A 512 4.76 9.66 6.41
C ALA A 512 4.51 10.64 7.57
N SER A 513 5.21 11.78 7.57
CA SER A 513 5.06 12.83 8.59
C SER A 513 3.78 13.64 8.43
N VAL A 514 3.44 14.04 7.21
CA VAL A 514 2.16 14.66 6.87
C VAL A 514 1.00 13.77 7.34
N THR A 515 1.14 12.46 7.18
CA THR A 515 0.17 11.46 7.65
C THR A 515 0.06 11.42 9.18
N ALA A 516 1.14 11.61 9.93
CA ALA A 516 1.09 11.73 11.39
C ALA A 516 0.35 13.01 11.83
N ASP A 517 0.64 14.15 11.21
CA ASP A 517 -0.06 15.41 11.53
C ASP A 517 -1.56 15.32 11.17
N ILE A 518 -1.91 14.72 10.03
CA ILE A 518 -3.31 14.44 9.65
C ILE A 518 -3.97 13.49 10.65
N ASN A 519 -3.32 12.38 11.02
CA ASN A 519 -3.88 11.39 11.95
C ASN A 519 -4.13 12.00 13.34
N GLN A 520 -3.24 12.86 13.84
CA GLN A 520 -3.50 13.59 15.08
C GLN A 520 -4.69 14.55 14.91
N TYR A 521 -4.72 15.35 13.85
CA TYR A 521 -5.81 16.29 13.57
C TYR A 521 -7.19 15.61 13.49
N LEU A 522 -7.26 14.40 12.93
CA LEU A 522 -8.45 13.55 12.86
C LEU A 522 -8.82 12.96 14.23
N ALA A 523 -7.85 12.41 14.96
CA ALA A 523 -8.06 11.85 16.30
C ALA A 523 -8.57 12.90 17.30
N ASP A 524 -7.99 14.11 17.29
CA ASP A 524 -8.42 15.28 18.09
C ASP A 524 -9.88 15.70 17.77
N ARG A 525 -10.45 15.21 16.67
CA ARG A 525 -11.85 15.46 16.22
C ARG A 525 -12.74 14.22 16.31
N ASN A 526 -12.28 13.13 16.95
CA ASN A 526 -12.97 11.84 17.04
C ASN A 526 -13.30 11.24 15.66
N LYS A 527 -12.41 11.43 14.68
CA LYS A 527 -12.48 10.82 13.35
C LYS A 527 -11.53 9.61 13.26
N PRO A 528 -11.80 8.63 12.38
CA PRO A 528 -10.80 7.62 12.04
C PRO A 528 -9.49 8.24 11.60
N THR A 529 -8.37 7.61 11.94
CA THR A 529 -7.09 7.85 11.29
C THR A 529 -7.09 7.22 9.90
N LEU A 530 -6.21 7.71 9.02
CA LEU A 530 -6.17 7.34 7.59
C LEU A 530 -6.07 5.84 7.28
N GLY A 531 -5.40 5.07 8.14
CA GLY A 531 -5.16 3.64 7.90
C GLY A 531 -4.45 3.41 6.56
N ASN A 532 -5.04 2.60 5.67
CA ASN A 532 -4.62 2.63 4.26
C ASN A 532 -5.11 3.92 3.58
N VAL A 533 -4.20 4.88 3.51
CA VAL A 533 -4.39 6.20 2.91
C VAL A 533 -4.58 6.18 1.38
N ASN A 534 -4.23 5.10 0.65
CA ASN A 534 -4.33 5.07 -0.82
C ASN A 534 -5.76 5.32 -1.32
N ALA A 535 -6.76 4.65 -0.73
CA ALA A 535 -8.16 4.85 -1.11
C ALA A 535 -8.62 6.30 -0.95
N ASP A 536 -8.20 6.94 0.14
CA ASP A 536 -8.60 8.29 0.50
C ASP A 536 -7.92 9.36 -0.36
N LEU A 537 -6.66 9.16 -0.77
CA LEU A 537 -5.96 10.07 -1.69
C LEU A 537 -6.57 10.06 -3.09
N TYR A 538 -6.86 8.89 -3.65
CA TYR A 538 -7.52 8.78 -4.96
C TYR A 538 -9.01 9.19 -4.91
N LEU A 539 -9.67 9.12 -3.75
CA LEU A 539 -10.99 9.70 -3.52
C LEU A 539 -10.95 11.24 -3.53
N LEU A 540 -9.99 11.86 -2.82
CA LEU A 540 -9.77 13.31 -2.83
C LEU A 540 -9.34 13.85 -4.21
N TYR A 541 -8.66 13.02 -5.00
CA TYR A 541 -8.34 13.32 -6.40
C TYR A 541 -9.57 13.23 -7.33
N SER A 542 -10.36 12.17 -7.18
CA SER A 542 -11.50 11.90 -8.07
C SER A 542 -12.72 12.80 -7.81
N ILE A 543 -12.86 13.33 -6.59
CA ILE A 543 -13.96 14.22 -6.20
C ILE A 543 -13.41 15.66 -6.08
N PRO A 544 -13.85 16.61 -6.93
CA PRO A 544 -13.38 18.00 -6.89
C PRO A 544 -13.63 18.69 -5.54
N GLN A 545 -12.56 18.97 -4.79
CA GLN A 545 -12.63 19.71 -3.53
C GLN A 545 -12.65 21.23 -3.75
N PRO A 546 -13.25 22.03 -2.83
CA PRO A 546 -13.27 23.49 -2.93
C PRO A 546 -11.87 24.15 -2.92
N TYR A 547 -10.88 23.45 -2.36
CA TYR A 547 -9.46 23.79 -2.43
C TYR A 547 -8.69 22.49 -2.75
N PRO A 548 -7.70 22.49 -3.65
CA PRO A 548 -6.99 21.26 -4.03
C PRO A 548 -6.38 20.52 -2.84
N ALA A 549 -6.50 19.20 -2.80
CA ALA A 549 -5.78 18.35 -1.86
C ALA A 549 -4.27 18.28 -2.17
N PHE A 550 -3.91 18.43 -3.45
CA PHE A 550 -2.56 18.32 -3.98
C PHE A 550 -2.16 19.58 -4.76
N HIS A 551 -0.86 19.87 -4.81
CA HIS A 551 -0.29 20.69 -5.89
C HIS A 551 -0.12 19.80 -7.13
N ASP A 552 -0.66 20.23 -8.28
CA ASP A 552 -0.60 19.52 -9.56
C ASP A 552 0.71 19.89 -10.31
N ILE A 553 1.59 18.92 -10.55
CA ILE A 553 2.92 19.15 -11.15
C ILE A 553 2.82 19.01 -12.67
N ILE A 554 2.52 20.10 -13.36
CA ILE A 554 2.29 20.09 -14.81
C ILE A 554 3.56 20.28 -15.67
N ASN A 555 4.76 20.24 -15.06
CA ASN A 555 6.04 20.60 -15.66
C ASN A 555 7.17 19.63 -15.31
N GLY A 556 8.14 19.48 -16.20
CA GLY A 556 9.29 18.59 -16.02
C GLY A 556 9.08 17.19 -16.61
N THR A 557 10.00 16.28 -16.26
CA THR A 557 9.96 14.86 -16.65
C THR A 557 10.58 14.00 -15.54
N ASN A 558 10.48 12.69 -15.63
CA ASN A 558 11.37 11.77 -14.91
C ASN A 558 12.37 11.04 -15.82
N LEU A 559 13.04 11.79 -16.70
CA LEU A 559 13.90 11.28 -17.79
C LEU A 559 13.15 10.55 -18.92
N TYR A 560 11.88 10.19 -18.76
CA TYR A 560 11.03 9.64 -19.82
C TYR A 560 9.59 10.17 -19.80
N TYR A 561 8.84 9.92 -18.72
CA TYR A 561 7.47 10.40 -18.62
C TYR A 561 7.49 11.91 -18.39
N LYS A 562 6.65 12.62 -19.13
CA LYS A 562 6.49 14.07 -19.00
C LYS A 562 5.34 14.37 -18.07
N ALA A 563 5.57 15.28 -17.13
CA ALA A 563 4.55 15.70 -16.20
C ALA A 563 3.46 16.56 -16.87
N GLY A 564 2.24 16.56 -16.32
CA GLY A 564 1.08 17.20 -16.95
C GLY A 564 -0.18 17.20 -16.07
N PRO A 565 -1.25 17.90 -16.47
CA PRO A 565 -2.43 18.12 -15.62
C PRO A 565 -3.08 16.83 -15.12
N GLY A 566 -3.18 16.69 -13.80
CA GLY A 566 -3.75 15.52 -13.15
C GLY A 566 -2.70 14.42 -12.88
N TYR A 567 -3.11 13.16 -12.95
CA TYR A 567 -2.19 12.06 -12.65
C TYR A 567 -1.21 11.85 -13.80
N ASP A 568 0.09 11.81 -13.49
CA ASP A 568 1.13 11.35 -14.41
C ASP A 568 2.13 10.36 -13.77
N PRO A 569 2.84 9.53 -14.56
CA PRO A 569 3.81 8.57 -14.02
C PRO A 569 5.19 9.16 -13.65
N ALA A 570 5.32 10.48 -13.54
CA ALA A 570 6.54 11.15 -13.05
C ALA A 570 6.35 11.71 -11.63
N THR A 571 5.15 12.17 -11.29
CA THR A 571 4.83 12.83 -10.02
C THR A 571 3.54 12.36 -9.34
N GLY A 572 2.80 11.43 -9.96
CA GLY A 572 1.61 10.81 -9.38
C GLY A 572 0.43 11.78 -9.33
N LEU A 573 -0.27 11.81 -8.18
CA LEU A 573 -1.29 12.80 -7.85
C LEU A 573 -0.71 14.20 -7.55
N GLY A 574 0.62 14.35 -7.52
CA GLY A 574 1.32 15.56 -7.10
C GLY A 574 1.65 15.57 -5.60
N SER A 575 1.86 16.76 -5.05
CA SER A 575 2.44 16.94 -3.71
C SER A 575 1.45 17.47 -2.66
N PRO A 576 1.68 17.26 -1.34
CA PRO A 576 0.64 17.42 -0.34
C PRO A 576 0.32 18.88 -0.05
N ILE A 577 -0.97 19.22 0.00
CA ILE A 577 -1.47 20.40 0.71
C ILE A 577 -2.09 19.91 2.02
N ALA A 578 -1.25 19.58 2.99
CA ALA A 578 -1.59 18.79 4.18
C ALA A 578 -2.82 19.29 4.95
N TRP A 579 -2.95 20.62 5.12
CA TRP A 579 -4.13 21.23 5.74
C TRP A 579 -5.44 20.98 4.96
N ASN A 580 -5.41 21.00 3.63
CA ASN A 580 -6.61 20.73 2.82
C ASN A 580 -7.01 19.25 2.93
N ILE A 581 -6.03 18.34 2.84
CA ILE A 581 -6.23 16.90 3.04
C ILE A 581 -6.87 16.66 4.42
N ALA A 582 -6.26 17.16 5.50
CA ALA A 582 -6.77 16.99 6.87
C ALA A 582 -8.18 17.55 7.08
N ARG A 583 -8.45 18.76 6.55
CA ARG A 583 -9.76 19.41 6.62
C ARG A 583 -10.83 18.57 5.91
N ASP A 584 -10.55 18.17 4.67
CA ASP A 584 -11.56 17.51 3.85
C ASP A 584 -11.87 16.12 4.41
N LEU A 585 -10.86 15.34 4.80
CA LEU A 585 -11.03 14.05 5.49
C LEU A 585 -11.87 14.15 6.77
N ALA A 586 -11.63 15.17 7.60
CA ALA A 586 -12.43 15.40 8.82
C ALA A 586 -13.91 15.69 8.51
N VAL A 587 -14.21 16.16 7.28
CA VAL A 587 -15.53 16.55 6.80
C VAL A 587 -16.05 15.60 5.69
N ILE A 588 -15.42 14.43 5.46
CA ILE A 588 -16.05 13.31 4.70
C ILE A 588 -17.15 12.70 5.55
N ILE A 589 -18.25 13.44 5.66
CA ILE A 589 -19.60 12.92 5.78
C ILE A 589 -20.06 12.72 4.34
N PRO A 590 -20.44 11.50 3.90
CA PRO A 590 -20.88 11.28 2.54
C PRO A 590 -22.21 12.02 2.28
N LEU A 591 -22.11 13.18 1.64
CA LEU A 591 -23.15 14.21 1.57
C LEU A 591 -24.29 13.83 0.60
N VAL A 592 -25.35 13.22 1.13
CA VAL A 592 -26.69 13.31 0.54
C VAL A 592 -27.23 14.71 0.84
N ILE A 593 -27.35 15.54 -0.20
CA ILE A 593 -28.01 16.84 -0.07
C ILE A 593 -29.51 16.63 -0.27
N LEU A 594 -30.29 16.95 0.76
CA LEU A 594 -31.74 17.09 0.63
C LEU A 594 -32.04 18.36 -0.16
N CYS A 595 -32.34 18.21 -1.45
CA CYS A 595 -32.85 19.29 -2.28
C CYS A 595 -34.15 19.86 -1.69
N ARG A 596 -34.37 21.17 -1.86
CA ARG A 596 -35.54 21.87 -1.30
C ARG A 596 -36.86 21.19 -1.72
N ALA A 597 -37.65 20.81 -0.73
CA ALA A 597 -39.01 20.28 -0.92
C ALA A 597 -40.05 21.33 -1.38
N SER A 598 -39.65 22.59 -1.64
CA SER A 598 -40.55 23.69 -2.02
C SER A 598 -41.25 23.49 -3.36
N ASP A 599 -40.64 22.71 -4.25
CA ASP A 599 -41.08 22.54 -5.64
C ASP A 599 -41.82 21.20 -5.83
N LEU A 600 -42.15 20.53 -4.72
CA LEU A 600 -43.00 19.35 -4.72
C LEU A 600 -44.46 19.72 -5.02
N SER A 601 -44.93 19.32 -6.20
CA SER A 601 -46.37 19.18 -6.44
C SER A 601 -46.98 18.26 -5.37
N PRO A 602 -47.98 18.72 -4.60
CA PRO A 602 -48.40 18.04 -3.39
C PRO A 602 -49.22 16.78 -3.71
N THR A 603 -48.59 15.60 -3.68
CA THR A 603 -49.15 14.30 -3.19
C THR A 603 -48.29 13.07 -3.50
N VAL A 604 -47.43 13.10 -4.53
CA VAL A 604 -46.91 11.86 -5.16
C VAL A 604 -45.63 11.28 -4.52
N HIS A 605 -44.77 12.14 -3.98
CA HIS A 605 -43.41 11.77 -3.56
C HIS A 605 -43.19 11.81 -2.04
N VAL A 606 -42.37 10.88 -1.53
CA VAL A 606 -41.83 10.84 -0.16
C VAL A 606 -40.63 11.78 -0.03
N ALA A 607 -39.78 11.82 -1.05
CA ALA A 607 -38.52 12.55 -1.03
C ALA A 607 -38.04 12.91 -2.44
N VAL A 608 -37.22 13.97 -2.52
CA VAL A 608 -36.31 14.21 -3.64
C VAL A 608 -34.91 14.31 -3.06
N LEU A 609 -34.04 13.39 -3.46
CA LEU A 609 -32.71 13.19 -2.89
C LEU A 609 -31.68 13.56 -3.98
N CYS A 610 -30.67 14.35 -3.61
CA CYS A 610 -29.67 14.84 -4.55
C CYS A 610 -28.26 14.43 -4.11
N ARG A 611 -27.45 13.94 -5.06
CA ARG A 611 -26.00 13.78 -4.87
C ARG A 611 -25.32 14.84 -5.72
N SER A 612 -24.62 15.77 -5.06
CA SER A 612 -23.79 16.77 -5.73
C SER A 612 -22.43 16.19 -6.10
N ALA A 613 -21.92 16.58 -7.27
CA ALA A 613 -20.49 16.55 -7.57
C ALA A 613 -19.87 17.96 -7.41
N SER A 614 -20.69 19.01 -7.44
CA SER A 614 -20.27 20.38 -7.13
C SER A 614 -21.32 21.14 -6.33
N THR A 615 -20.99 22.36 -5.90
CA THR A 615 -21.89 23.27 -5.19
C THR A 615 -23.05 23.79 -6.04
N ASN A 616 -23.00 23.64 -7.38
CA ASN A 616 -24.02 24.13 -8.32
C ASN A 616 -24.60 23.05 -9.26
N THR A 617 -24.02 21.85 -9.33
CA THR A 617 -24.55 20.70 -10.07
C THR A 617 -24.83 19.51 -9.15
N ALA A 618 -26.11 19.12 -9.08
CA ALA A 618 -26.49 17.78 -8.64
C ALA A 618 -26.16 16.82 -9.78
N ALA A 619 -25.15 15.96 -9.63
CA ALA A 619 -24.84 14.92 -10.61
C ALA A 619 -26.00 13.91 -10.77
N LEU A 620 -26.84 13.81 -9.73
CA LEU A 620 -27.90 12.82 -9.62
C LEU A 620 -29.09 13.35 -8.80
N VAL A 621 -30.30 13.08 -9.29
CA VAL A 621 -31.57 13.36 -8.60
C VAL A 621 -32.41 12.08 -8.55
N MET A 622 -32.84 11.69 -7.34
CA MET A 622 -33.75 10.56 -7.11
C MET A 622 -35.09 11.05 -6.55
N ARG A 623 -36.19 10.82 -7.27
CA ARG A 623 -37.56 11.13 -6.85
C ARG A 623 -38.23 9.87 -6.32
N VAL A 624 -38.51 9.80 -5.03
CA VAL A 624 -39.07 8.59 -4.37
C VAL A 624 -40.57 8.72 -4.20
N ASN A 625 -41.34 7.71 -4.61
CA ASN A 625 -42.80 7.67 -4.50
C ASN A 625 -43.27 6.98 -3.20
N ASN A 626 -44.52 7.24 -2.80
CA ASN A 626 -45.12 6.69 -1.58
C ASN A 626 -45.14 5.14 -1.52
N ASP A 627 -45.11 4.47 -2.67
CA ASP A 627 -45.10 3.00 -2.81
C ASP A 627 -43.69 2.40 -2.98
N GLY A 628 -42.64 3.15 -2.64
CA GLY A 628 -41.26 2.68 -2.73
C GLY A 628 -40.72 2.48 -4.15
N SER A 629 -41.49 2.85 -5.18
CA SER A 629 -40.94 3.10 -6.52
C SER A 629 -40.19 4.43 -6.54
N ALA A 630 -39.29 4.61 -7.49
CA ALA A 630 -38.58 5.87 -7.64
C ALA A 630 -38.22 6.13 -9.11
N PHE A 631 -37.83 7.37 -9.40
CA PHE A 631 -37.26 7.75 -10.68
C PHE A 631 -35.91 8.40 -10.45
N LEU A 632 -34.87 7.85 -11.07
CA LEU A 632 -33.50 8.29 -10.94
C LEU A 632 -33.06 8.97 -12.24
N THR A 633 -32.54 10.18 -12.14
CA THR A 633 -32.06 10.97 -13.28
C THR A 633 -30.65 11.46 -12.97
N THR A 634 -29.66 11.08 -13.77
CA THR A 634 -28.37 11.80 -13.80
C THR A 634 -28.54 13.10 -14.58
N LEU A 635 -27.87 14.17 -14.15
CA LEU A 635 -27.87 15.46 -14.87
C LEU A 635 -26.54 15.65 -15.61
N PRO A 636 -26.54 16.32 -16.77
CA PRO A 636 -25.32 16.56 -17.54
C PRO A 636 -24.39 17.52 -16.80
N GLY A 637 -23.22 17.01 -16.40
CA GLY A 637 -22.14 17.77 -15.78
C GLY A 637 -20.83 16.98 -15.72
N ASP A 638 -20.88 15.78 -15.13
CA ASP A 638 -19.70 15.18 -14.50
C ASP A 638 -19.27 13.84 -15.15
N GLY A 639 -19.36 13.75 -16.49
CA GLY A 639 -18.91 12.58 -17.28
C GLY A 639 -19.80 11.32 -17.21
N VAL A 640 -20.65 11.19 -16.18
CA VAL A 640 -21.65 10.13 -16.09
C VAL A 640 -22.66 10.25 -17.25
N PRO A 641 -23.02 9.15 -17.94
CA PRO A 641 -24.06 9.18 -18.98
C PRO A 641 -25.41 9.68 -18.42
N ASN A 642 -26.21 10.35 -19.26
CA ASN A 642 -27.61 10.63 -18.94
C ASN A 642 -28.38 9.30 -18.92
N ILE A 643 -28.81 8.87 -17.72
CA ILE A 643 -29.59 7.66 -17.48
C ILE A 643 -30.81 8.05 -16.65
N ASP A 644 -31.99 7.89 -17.25
CA ASP A 644 -33.27 7.94 -16.56
C ASP A 644 -33.70 6.51 -16.18
N THR A 645 -33.41 6.09 -14.95
CA THR A 645 -33.74 4.74 -14.45
C THR A 645 -35.03 4.76 -13.61
N PRO A 646 -36.14 4.18 -14.08
CA PRO A 646 -37.31 3.92 -13.25
C PRO A 646 -37.06 2.71 -12.35
N LEU A 647 -37.26 2.88 -11.04
CA LEU A 647 -37.11 1.84 -10.02
C LEU A 647 -38.50 1.30 -9.61
N PRO A 648 -38.71 -0.03 -9.59
CA PRO A 648 -40.02 -0.63 -9.35
C PRO A 648 -40.54 -0.40 -7.91
N LYS A 649 -41.85 -0.61 -7.69
CA LYS A 649 -42.49 -0.51 -6.36
C LYS A 649 -41.75 -1.37 -5.33
N ASN A 650 -41.70 -0.88 -4.09
CA ASN A 650 -40.96 -1.49 -2.97
C ASN A 650 -39.44 -1.65 -3.21
N THR A 651 -38.81 -0.91 -4.14
CA THR A 651 -37.34 -0.85 -4.23
C THR A 651 -36.75 -0.13 -3.03
N ILE A 652 -37.47 0.88 -2.53
CA ILE A 652 -37.12 1.69 -1.37
C ILE A 652 -38.17 1.45 -0.29
N ASP A 653 -37.75 1.23 0.95
CA ASP A 653 -38.68 1.24 2.08
C ASP A 653 -39.14 2.69 2.35
N SER A 654 -40.26 3.05 1.75
CA SER A 654 -40.87 4.39 1.90
C SER A 654 -41.30 4.68 3.33
N ALA A 655 -41.58 3.67 4.16
CA ALA A 655 -41.94 3.85 5.57
C ALA A 655 -40.70 4.16 6.42
N SER A 656 -39.61 3.41 6.24
CA SER A 656 -38.32 3.70 6.89
C SER A 656 -37.73 5.04 6.43
N LEU A 657 -37.81 5.35 5.12
CA LEU A 657 -37.38 6.65 4.59
C LEU A 657 -38.18 7.81 5.20
N ALA A 658 -39.52 7.71 5.23
CA ALA A 658 -40.36 8.74 5.84
C ALA A 658 -40.12 8.88 7.36
N ALA A 659 -39.90 7.77 8.07
CA ALA A 659 -39.58 7.78 9.49
C ALA A 659 -38.19 8.40 9.78
N LEU A 660 -37.22 8.19 8.89
CA LEU A 660 -35.87 8.73 8.97
C LEU A 660 -35.84 10.24 8.66
N LEU A 661 -36.46 10.66 7.55
CA LEU A 661 -36.60 12.08 7.20
C LEU A 661 -37.38 12.86 8.27
N LYS A 662 -38.33 12.21 8.97
CA LYS A 662 -39.03 12.81 10.12
C LYS A 662 -38.15 13.01 11.36
N ARG A 663 -37.07 12.24 11.53
CA ARG A 663 -36.07 12.45 12.61
C ARG A 663 -35.09 13.56 12.24
N ILE A 664 -34.57 13.54 11.01
CA ILE A 664 -33.73 14.61 10.44
C ILE A 664 -34.46 15.96 10.43
N GLY A 665 -35.78 15.93 10.19
CA GLY A 665 -36.66 17.08 10.33
C GLY A 665 -36.54 18.09 9.18
N ASP A 666 -36.95 19.32 9.45
CA ASP A 666 -36.87 20.42 8.48
C ASP A 666 -35.51 21.12 8.60
N ILE A 667 -34.57 20.75 7.72
CA ILE A 667 -33.22 21.31 7.64
C ILE A 667 -33.18 22.84 7.45
N THR A 668 -34.30 23.47 7.08
CA THR A 668 -34.38 24.94 6.96
C THR A 668 -34.67 25.64 8.29
N LYS A 669 -35.07 24.91 9.34
CA LYS A 669 -35.42 25.41 10.67
C LYS A 669 -34.31 25.22 11.73
N ILE A 670 -33.15 24.68 11.36
CA ILE A 670 -31.99 24.56 12.25
C ILE A 670 -31.50 25.98 12.62
N PRO A 671 -31.39 26.35 13.91
CA PRO A 671 -30.97 27.69 14.30
C PRO A 671 -29.54 28.04 13.89
N GLU A 672 -29.32 29.27 13.43
CA GLU A 672 -28.05 29.72 12.84
C GLU A 672 -26.86 29.73 13.82
N HIS A 673 -27.11 29.59 15.13
CA HIS A 673 -26.06 29.43 16.14
C HIS A 673 -25.39 28.04 16.15
N TYR A 674 -25.98 27.02 15.50
CA TYR A 674 -25.50 25.63 15.58
C TYR A 674 -25.65 24.83 14.26
N CYS A 675 -25.39 25.44 13.09
CA CYS A 675 -24.63 24.82 11.97
C CYS A 675 -24.68 25.61 10.65
N LEU A 676 -23.63 25.43 9.83
CA LEU A 676 -23.53 25.99 8.49
C LEU A 676 -24.44 25.28 7.46
N LYS A 677 -24.92 26.06 6.50
CA LYS A 677 -25.52 25.61 5.23
C LYS A 677 -24.41 25.37 4.18
N PRO A 678 -24.70 24.68 3.05
CA PRO A 678 -23.71 24.43 2.00
C PRO A 678 -23.05 25.72 1.50
N ILE A 679 -21.72 25.70 1.39
CA ILE A 679 -20.92 26.84 0.95
C ILE A 679 -21.09 27.03 -0.56
N SER A 680 -21.53 28.22 -0.97
CA SER A 680 -21.59 28.67 -2.36
C SER A 680 -21.16 30.14 -2.39
N PHE A 681 -20.05 30.45 -3.08
CA PHE A 681 -19.60 31.82 -3.24
C PHE A 681 -19.06 32.12 -4.65
N ALA A 682 -19.92 32.78 -5.43
CA ALA A 682 -19.52 33.65 -6.54
C ALA A 682 -20.07 35.09 -6.39
N THR A 683 -20.56 35.45 -5.19
CA THR A 683 -20.92 36.82 -4.79
C THR A 683 -20.73 36.97 -3.28
N ILE A 684 -19.90 37.93 -2.85
CA ILE A 684 -19.72 38.27 -1.44
C ILE A 684 -20.85 39.22 -1.00
N THR A 685 -21.53 38.89 0.09
CA THR A 685 -22.43 39.83 0.80
C THR A 685 -22.19 39.69 2.30
N THR A 686 -21.30 40.54 2.83
CA THR A 686 -20.96 40.54 4.25
C THR A 686 -22.09 41.13 5.08
N THR A 687 -22.62 40.37 6.04
CA THR A 687 -23.56 40.89 7.05
C THR A 687 -22.96 40.68 8.44
N THR A 688 -22.56 41.76 9.10
CA THR A 688 -22.07 41.73 10.49
C THR A 688 -23.25 41.84 11.46
N TYR A 689 -23.31 40.96 12.45
CA TYR A 689 -24.25 41.07 13.57
C TYR A 689 -23.45 41.09 14.88
N HIS A 690 -23.57 42.18 15.65
CA HIS A 690 -22.82 42.43 16.89
C HIS A 690 -21.29 42.16 16.83
N ILE A 691 -20.67 42.59 15.72
CA ILE A 691 -19.22 42.85 15.56
C ILE A 691 -18.32 41.60 15.36
N GLU A 692 -18.80 40.36 15.57
CA GLU A 692 -17.97 39.14 15.47
C GLU A 692 -18.29 38.24 14.25
N THR A 693 -17.48 37.20 13.99
CA THR A 693 -17.52 36.35 12.77
C THR A 693 -16.83 34.98 13.01
N SER A 694 -17.34 33.86 12.47
CA SER A 694 -16.75 32.50 12.64
C SER A 694 -17.19 31.49 11.55
N ASN A 695 -16.47 30.35 11.41
CA ASN A 695 -16.62 29.35 10.34
C ASN A 695 -16.38 27.89 10.84
N ASP A 696 -17.40 27.13 11.28
CA ASP A 696 -17.25 25.70 11.67
C ASP A 696 -18.55 24.87 11.50
N LEU A 697 -18.42 23.54 11.40
CA LEU A 697 -19.47 22.52 11.26
C LEU A 697 -19.53 21.50 12.41
N SER A 698 -18.73 21.67 13.47
CA SER A 698 -18.62 20.78 14.66
C SER A 698 -19.89 20.64 15.55
N CYS A 699 -21.07 20.99 15.03
CA CYS A 699 -22.29 21.35 15.77
C CYS A 699 -23.44 20.32 15.71
N LEU A 700 -23.41 19.35 14.79
CA LEU A 700 -24.42 18.28 14.73
C LEU A 700 -24.25 17.32 15.91
N THR A 701 -25.34 16.92 16.58
CA THR A 701 -25.21 15.91 17.65
C THR A 701 -24.87 14.53 17.05
N PRO A 702 -24.27 13.62 17.82
CA PRO A 702 -23.99 12.25 17.33
C PRO A 702 -25.23 11.50 16.83
N HIS A 703 -26.42 11.83 17.37
CA HIS A 703 -27.69 11.28 16.88
C HIS A 703 -28.03 11.80 15.47
N ASP A 704 -27.86 13.10 15.23
CA ASP A 704 -28.13 13.70 13.91
C ASP A 704 -27.15 13.15 12.87
N GLN A 705 -25.86 13.05 13.23
CA GLN A 705 -24.82 12.47 12.37
C GLN A 705 -25.16 11.02 11.98
N GLN A 706 -25.61 10.20 12.95
CA GLN A 706 -26.06 8.84 12.67
C GLN A 706 -27.27 8.79 11.73
N ASP A 707 -28.25 9.69 11.86
CA ASP A 707 -29.40 9.70 10.95
C ASP A 707 -29.07 10.24 9.54
N TYR A 708 -28.14 11.19 9.40
CA TYR A 708 -27.60 11.54 8.08
C TYR A 708 -26.83 10.37 7.44
N TYR A 709 -26.04 9.63 8.22
CA TYR A 709 -25.36 8.41 7.74
C TYR A 709 -26.35 7.30 7.35
N ASN A 710 -27.39 7.07 8.16
CA ASN A 710 -28.49 6.15 7.85
C ASN A 710 -29.19 6.53 6.52
N LEU A 711 -29.36 7.83 6.25
CA LEU A 711 -29.97 8.31 5.00
C LEU A 711 -29.04 8.06 3.82
N TRP A 712 -27.74 8.31 3.98
CA TRP A 712 -26.77 8.01 2.93
C TRP A 712 -26.67 6.50 2.63
N LEU A 713 -26.60 5.63 3.64
CA LEU A 713 -26.61 4.17 3.43
C LEU A 713 -27.85 3.72 2.63
N MET A 714 -29.02 4.30 2.92
CA MET A 714 -30.24 4.01 2.18
C MET A 714 -30.17 4.48 0.72
N VAL A 715 -29.55 5.63 0.45
CA VAL A 715 -29.34 6.12 -0.93
C VAL A 715 -28.30 5.28 -1.67
N ASP A 716 -27.11 5.10 -1.11
CA ASP A 716 -25.99 4.45 -1.80
C ASP A 716 -26.24 2.95 -2.03
N GLY A 717 -26.96 2.28 -1.13
CA GLY A 717 -27.47 0.91 -1.35
C GLY A 717 -28.47 0.77 -2.51
N ILE A 718 -29.08 1.86 -2.96
CA ILE A 718 -29.86 1.92 -4.21
C ILE A 718 -28.90 2.22 -5.39
N LEU A 719 -28.00 3.19 -5.24
CA LEU A 719 -27.10 3.60 -6.34
C LEU A 719 -26.16 2.47 -6.77
N SER A 720 -25.47 1.83 -5.84
CA SER A 720 -24.60 0.67 -6.10
C SER A 720 -25.31 -0.51 -6.79
N LYS A 721 -26.64 -0.59 -6.69
CA LYS A 721 -27.47 -1.65 -7.29
C LYS A 721 -28.09 -1.29 -8.64
N TYR A 722 -28.29 0.00 -8.93
CA TYR A 722 -29.02 0.47 -10.12
C TYR A 722 -28.28 1.51 -10.98
N VAL A 723 -27.09 1.95 -10.55
CA VAL A 723 -26.16 2.80 -11.29
C VAL A 723 -24.85 2.03 -11.47
N HIS A 724 -24.72 1.35 -12.59
CA HIS A 724 -23.43 0.82 -13.02
C HIS A 724 -22.59 1.97 -13.58
N ILE A 725 -21.78 2.59 -12.73
CA ILE A 725 -20.68 3.45 -13.15
C ILE A 725 -19.66 2.54 -13.84
N VAL A 726 -19.21 2.94 -15.03
CA VAL A 726 -18.29 2.20 -15.92
C VAL A 726 -16.96 2.94 -15.99
#